data_AF-F7XNB6-F1
#
_entry.id   AF-F7XNB6-F1
#
_cell.length_a   1.000
_cell.length_b   1.000
_cell.length_c   1.000
_cell.angle_alpha   90.00
_cell.angle_beta   90.00
_cell.angle_gamma   90.00
#
_symmetry.space_group_name_H-M   'P 1'
#
loop_
_entity.id
_entity.type
_entity.pdbx_description
1 polymer ?
#
loop_
_entity_poly.entity_id
_entity_poly.type
_entity_poly.pdbx_seq_one_letter_code
_entity_poly.pdbx_strand_id
1 'polypeptide(L)'
;MRKLAITLVALMLMSVFAVGAATANDDKLEIRGPVLDFETDIMDNFADWRGNDSLWQNGVNYENASFVMNASNFAGFWYDLSEDDSSETITLNVNATTGERQLKDETDSLVYVSEPVENIEPSFTFKKDGYNFNYSKIGFLAEEYVLIDADDVSKLSKLLMDTDSSYTLRTGQTFELDEGYAITPLQIDVDGNKVWLELTKDGEFVDDKIIDVGSNAGTEDKTWFYDQTVLDEEDVITLAIHVEQVFQGTVDSLVVIEGIWQIADDGLELETDDSFGKMEITSLEDAIEMKLASSITLRKDSTQHLMEDLYFRVADSDALRFYLMKEITEPGTYEVRGTVVNESGTFNWTATGTNVPGMGLSVTPGYSFAGFFYDLNENLHSEMLSVAATDGRNLAEAVDAVKYYSTIQYPIDPAFEFKEEDGSDFVYSKIGFMAEEYVPIVNESADKLSKLLMDSDTRYTLRTGQTLEFDEGYAITPQQIDVDGNKVWLELTKDGEYVDDKIIDVSKPGAYNKTWFYDQTVLDEDDVITLAIHVEQVFQGTVDSLVVIEGIWQISDDGIELEAGDTYGKMEIDNVSGDTIEMALDSSITLRRDSTQHLMGEIYFRVADSTDVRFYPFVERTVGEPVAPEPEPEPEPEPEPEPEPEPEPEPEPEPEPEPEPEPEPEPEPTPGFEAIFAIAGLLAVAYFARKL
;
A
#
# COMPACT_ATOMS: atom_id res chain seq x y z
N MET A 1 -38.17 5.74 -27.21
CA MET A 1 -37.44 7.03 -27.19
C MET A 1 -37.27 7.49 -25.75
N ARG A 2 -36.27 6.93 -25.06
CA ARG A 2 -35.82 7.23 -23.69
C ARG A 2 -34.47 6.52 -23.52
N LYS A 3 -33.59 7.04 -22.66
CA LYS A 3 -32.23 6.53 -22.35
C LYS A 3 -31.28 6.42 -23.56
N LEU A 4 -30.33 7.34 -23.63
CA LEU A 4 -29.06 7.21 -24.37
C LEU A 4 -28.06 8.19 -23.70
N ALA A 5 -27.48 7.73 -22.59
CA ALA A 5 -26.41 8.35 -21.79
C ALA A 5 -26.23 7.51 -20.51
N ILE A 6 -25.03 6.95 -20.30
CA ILE A 6 -24.32 6.54 -19.06
C ILE A 6 -23.14 5.68 -19.58
N THR A 7 -22.12 6.34 -20.14
CA THR A 7 -20.85 5.73 -20.60
C THR A 7 -19.77 6.81 -20.77
N LEU A 8 -19.66 7.74 -19.82
CA LEU A 8 -18.55 8.72 -19.75
C LEU A 8 -18.51 9.36 -18.34
N VAL A 9 -17.76 8.75 -17.42
CA VAL A 9 -17.47 9.29 -16.08
C VAL A 9 -16.03 9.01 -15.66
N ALA A 10 -15.51 7.81 -15.95
CA ALA A 10 -14.14 7.35 -15.66
C ALA A 10 -13.00 8.07 -16.43
N LEU A 11 -13.17 9.33 -16.83
CA LEU A 11 -12.14 10.11 -17.53
C LEU A 11 -12.17 11.63 -17.20
N MET A 12 -12.61 11.98 -15.98
CA MET A 12 -12.60 13.36 -15.46
C MET A 12 -12.07 13.46 -14.02
N LEU A 13 -11.00 12.71 -13.71
CA LEU A 13 -10.23 12.82 -12.46
C LEU A 13 -8.74 13.16 -12.65
N MET A 14 -8.26 13.36 -13.89
CA MET A 14 -6.98 14.04 -14.15
C MET A 14 -7.10 15.56 -13.98
N SER A 15 -7.65 16.00 -12.84
CA SER A 15 -7.73 17.41 -12.44
C SER A 15 -6.59 17.73 -11.48
N VAL A 16 -5.38 17.85 -12.02
CA VAL A 16 -4.14 18.34 -11.38
C VAL A 16 -4.17 18.26 -9.86
N PHE A 17 -3.95 17.06 -9.32
CA PHE A 17 -3.42 16.96 -7.97
C PHE A 17 -2.07 17.68 -7.98
N ALA A 18 -1.95 18.74 -7.18
CA ALA A 18 -0.64 19.14 -6.73
C ALA A 18 -0.16 17.98 -5.85
N VAL A 19 0.85 17.26 -6.31
CA VAL A 19 1.54 16.28 -5.48
C VAL A 19 2.25 17.09 -4.39
N GLY A 20 1.58 17.26 -3.25
CA GLY A 20 2.24 17.66 -2.01
C GLY A 20 3.38 16.68 -1.79
N ALA A 21 4.56 17.19 -1.44
CA ALA A 21 5.79 16.41 -1.48
C ALA A 21 5.72 15.21 -0.53
N ALA A 22 5.42 14.03 -1.07
CA ALA A 22 5.61 12.77 -0.38
C ALA A 22 7.10 12.64 -0.08
N THR A 23 7.44 12.75 1.21
CA THR A 23 8.81 12.73 1.70
C THR A 23 9.40 11.33 1.50
N ALA A 24 10.20 11.20 0.44
CA ALA A 24 10.74 9.95 -0.11
C ALA A 24 9.69 8.99 -0.73
N ASN A 25 10.12 8.27 -1.77
CA ASN A 25 9.52 6.99 -2.10
C ASN A 25 9.94 6.01 -1.01
N ASP A 26 9.03 5.69 -0.09
CA ASP A 26 9.25 4.63 0.87
C ASP A 26 9.15 3.29 0.11
N ASP A 27 10.21 2.48 0.14
CA ASP A 27 10.28 1.16 -0.53
C ASP A 27 9.32 0.13 0.10
N LYS A 28 8.56 0.53 1.13
CA LYS A 28 7.60 -0.29 1.88
C LYS A 28 6.55 0.53 2.60
N LEU A 29 5.43 -0.08 2.97
CA LEU A 29 4.39 0.49 3.83
C LEU A 29 4.24 -0.33 5.12
N GLU A 30 4.03 0.36 6.25
CA GLU A 30 3.65 -0.25 7.53
C GLU A 30 2.14 -0.07 7.79
N ILE A 31 1.40 -1.18 7.80
CA ILE A 31 0.00 -1.20 8.27
C ILE A 31 0.00 -1.63 9.74
N ARG A 32 -0.06 -0.67 10.67
CA ARG A 32 -0.11 -0.95 12.13
C ARG A 32 -1.50 -1.33 12.65
N GLY A 33 -1.52 -2.13 13.71
CA GLY A 33 -2.67 -2.35 14.58
C GLY A 33 -2.74 -1.34 15.73
N PRO A 34 -3.60 -1.57 16.75
CA PRO A 34 -3.73 -0.67 17.88
C PRO A 34 -2.49 -0.71 18.78
N VAL A 35 -2.19 0.41 19.42
CA VAL A 35 -0.98 0.58 20.23
C VAL A 35 -1.14 -0.05 21.61
N LEU A 36 -0.17 -0.87 22.00
CA LEU A 36 -0.01 -1.38 23.36
C LEU A 36 1.05 -0.56 24.08
N ASP A 37 0.69 0.06 25.20
CA ASP A 37 1.62 0.74 26.10
C ASP A 37 1.46 0.22 27.53
N PHE A 38 2.59 -0.09 28.17
CA PHE A 38 2.68 -0.57 29.54
C PHE A 38 3.68 0.28 30.32
N GLU A 39 3.18 1.17 31.17
CA GLU A 39 3.97 2.02 32.07
C GLU A 39 4.86 1.20 33.01
N THR A 40 6.03 1.75 33.36
CA THR A 40 7.07 1.06 34.16
C THR A 40 6.60 0.59 35.53
N ASP A 41 5.73 1.34 36.19
CA ASP A 41 5.23 1.03 37.54
C ASP A 41 4.31 -0.22 37.57
N ILE A 42 3.81 -0.65 36.41
CA ILE A 42 3.09 -1.92 36.25
C ILE A 42 4.08 -3.09 36.34
N MET A 43 5.27 -2.96 35.74
CA MET A 43 6.27 -4.03 35.64
C MET A 43 6.80 -4.51 37.01
N ASP A 44 6.99 -3.59 37.96
CA ASP A 44 7.43 -3.92 39.33
C ASP A 44 6.35 -4.62 40.19
N ASN A 45 5.05 -4.55 39.79
CA ASN A 45 3.93 -5.00 40.62
C ASN A 45 3.26 -6.33 40.18
N PHE A 46 3.68 -6.96 39.07
CA PHE A 46 3.16 -8.27 38.64
C PHE A 46 3.24 -9.38 39.72
N ALA A 47 4.11 -9.23 40.73
CA ALA A 47 4.24 -10.17 41.84
C ALA A 47 3.17 -10.03 42.94
N ASP A 48 2.61 -8.83 43.16
CA ASP A 48 1.67 -8.53 44.27
C ASP A 48 0.21 -8.31 43.79
N TRP A 49 -0.03 -8.43 42.47
CA TRP A 49 -1.35 -8.33 41.82
C TRP A 49 -2.47 -9.19 42.45
N ARG A 50 -2.13 -10.21 43.24
CA ARG A 50 -3.03 -11.23 43.82
C ARG A 50 -3.95 -10.71 44.94
N GLY A 51 -4.28 -9.41 44.96
CA GLY A 51 -4.70 -8.72 46.18
C GLY A 51 -5.51 -7.42 46.07
N ASN A 52 -6.51 -7.34 45.18
CA ASN A 52 -7.71 -6.48 45.34
C ASN A 52 -7.47 -4.95 45.41
N ASP A 53 -7.65 -4.24 44.29
CA ASP A 53 -8.81 -3.35 44.06
C ASP A 53 -9.01 -3.15 42.54
N SER A 54 -10.23 -2.84 42.06
CA SER A 54 -10.51 -2.81 40.61
C SER A 54 -10.29 -1.42 40.00
N LEU A 55 -9.15 -1.22 39.32
CA LEU A 55 -8.93 -0.07 38.45
C LEU A 55 -9.52 -0.36 37.06
N TRP A 56 -10.44 0.50 36.61
CA TRP A 56 -11.05 0.43 35.28
C TRP A 56 -10.34 1.40 34.33
N GLN A 57 -9.33 0.89 33.63
CA GLN A 57 -8.81 1.45 32.38
C GLN A 57 -9.08 0.45 31.24
N ASN A 58 -9.11 0.92 30.00
CA ASN A 58 -9.16 0.15 28.75
C ASN A 58 -10.27 -0.92 28.63
N GLY A 59 -11.28 -0.92 29.52
CA GLY A 59 -12.36 -1.92 29.54
C GLY A 59 -11.96 -3.31 30.06
N VAL A 60 -10.70 -3.52 30.44
CA VAL A 60 -10.14 -4.85 30.76
C VAL A 60 -10.47 -5.26 32.20
N ASN A 61 -10.85 -6.52 32.41
CA ASN A 61 -10.90 -7.11 33.75
C ASN A 61 -9.52 -7.69 34.11
N TYR A 62 -8.67 -6.85 34.70
CA TYR A 62 -7.24 -7.11 34.91
C TYR A 62 -6.87 -8.32 35.80
N GLU A 63 -7.82 -9.08 36.39
CA GLU A 63 -7.49 -10.40 36.96
C GLU A 63 -6.97 -11.39 35.90
N ASN A 64 -7.34 -11.21 34.62
CA ASN A 64 -6.75 -11.92 33.47
C ASN A 64 -6.61 -10.96 32.28
N ALA A 65 -5.57 -10.12 32.25
CA ALA A 65 -5.34 -9.19 31.16
C ALA A 65 -4.83 -9.92 29.90
N SER A 66 -5.70 -10.07 28.91
CA SER A 66 -5.35 -10.38 27.52
C SER A 66 -5.71 -9.21 26.61
N PHE A 67 -5.04 -9.12 25.47
CA PHE A 67 -5.36 -8.19 24.39
C PHE A 67 -5.61 -8.99 23.11
N VAL A 68 -6.61 -8.57 22.33
CA VAL A 68 -7.13 -9.31 21.17
C VAL A 68 -7.07 -8.42 19.94
N MET A 69 -6.27 -8.84 18.96
CA MET A 69 -6.18 -8.23 17.64
C MET A 69 -6.94 -9.11 16.66
N ASN A 70 -7.86 -8.52 15.89
CA ASN A 70 -8.59 -9.18 14.82
C ASN A 70 -8.89 -8.18 13.70
N ALA A 71 -9.49 -8.62 12.61
CA ALA A 71 -9.78 -7.78 11.45
C ALA A 71 -10.49 -6.45 11.76
N SER A 72 -11.35 -6.41 12.79
CA SER A 72 -12.08 -5.19 13.17
C SER A 72 -11.18 -4.07 13.70
N ASN A 73 -10.02 -4.38 14.30
CA ASN A 73 -9.12 -3.42 14.93
C ASN A 73 -7.69 -3.41 14.37
N PHE A 74 -7.27 -4.46 13.66
CA PHE A 74 -6.01 -4.53 12.93
C PHE A 74 -6.27 -4.51 11.42
N ALA A 75 -5.65 -3.56 10.74
CA ALA A 75 -5.83 -3.35 9.30
C ALA A 75 -5.10 -4.37 8.41
N GLY A 76 -4.16 -5.15 8.95
CA GLY A 76 -3.40 -6.14 8.19
C GLY A 76 -4.16 -7.44 7.88
N PHE A 77 -5.08 -7.88 8.74
CA PHE A 77 -5.84 -9.13 8.52
C PHE A 77 -6.92 -9.01 7.44
N TRP A 78 -7.24 -10.16 6.85
CA TRP A 78 -8.34 -10.31 5.89
C TRP A 78 -9.69 -9.89 6.49
N TYR A 79 -10.54 -9.23 5.67
CA TYR A 79 -11.84 -8.74 6.09
C TYR A 79 -12.81 -8.48 4.93
N ASP A 80 -13.96 -9.14 4.92
CA ASP A 80 -15.10 -8.74 4.07
C ASP A 80 -15.94 -7.67 4.79
N LEU A 81 -15.79 -6.41 4.35
CA LEU A 81 -16.54 -5.28 4.90
C LEU A 81 -18.05 -5.37 4.61
N SER A 82 -18.50 -6.07 3.57
CA SER A 82 -19.92 -6.19 3.22
C SER A 82 -20.64 -7.20 4.10
N GLU A 83 -20.05 -8.36 4.36
CA GLU A 83 -20.69 -9.40 5.17
C GLU A 83 -20.36 -9.34 6.69
N ASP A 84 -19.26 -8.68 7.10
CA ASP A 84 -18.54 -8.75 8.42
C ASP A 84 -17.51 -9.89 8.53
N ASP A 85 -17.28 -10.66 7.46
CA ASP A 85 -16.54 -11.90 7.55
C ASP A 85 -15.04 -11.69 7.81
N SER A 86 -14.54 -12.38 8.83
CA SER A 86 -13.13 -12.50 9.19
C SER A 86 -12.94 -13.68 10.14
N SER A 87 -11.76 -14.29 10.09
CA SER A 87 -11.40 -15.45 10.90
C SER A 87 -10.23 -15.19 11.85
N GLU A 88 -9.29 -14.32 11.45
CA GLU A 88 -7.99 -14.19 12.11
C GLU A 88 -8.06 -13.44 13.44
N THR A 89 -7.50 -14.06 14.48
CA THR A 89 -7.35 -13.47 15.81
C THR A 89 -5.99 -13.78 16.41
N ILE A 90 -5.26 -12.75 16.86
CA ILE A 90 -4.09 -12.89 17.73
C ILE A 90 -4.43 -12.43 19.14
N THR A 91 -4.31 -13.34 20.11
CA THR A 91 -4.44 -13.05 21.54
C THR A 91 -3.06 -12.96 22.19
N LEU A 92 -2.73 -11.77 22.71
CA LEU A 92 -1.58 -11.53 23.58
C LEU A 92 -2.01 -11.69 25.04
N ASN A 93 -1.46 -12.66 25.76
CA ASN A 93 -1.73 -12.85 27.19
C ASN A 93 -0.67 -12.14 28.04
N VAL A 94 -0.95 -10.90 28.44
CA VAL A 94 -0.01 -10.01 29.15
C VAL A 94 0.53 -10.67 30.43
N ASN A 95 -0.30 -11.43 31.15
CA ASN A 95 0.06 -12.15 32.37
C ASN A 95 1.08 -13.30 32.17
N ALA A 96 1.37 -13.72 30.94
CA ALA A 96 2.40 -14.71 30.61
C ALA A 96 3.74 -14.08 30.17
N THR A 97 3.74 -12.78 29.88
CA THR A 97 4.96 -12.01 29.58
C THR A 97 5.80 -11.79 30.84
N THR A 98 7.08 -11.43 30.66
CA THR A 98 7.98 -11.11 31.79
C THR A 98 8.38 -9.63 31.81
N GLY A 99 8.78 -9.16 32.99
CA GLY A 99 9.46 -7.85 33.16
C GLY A 99 10.82 -7.72 32.45
N GLU A 100 11.25 -8.76 31.71
CA GLU A 100 12.41 -8.71 30.81
C GLU A 100 12.00 -8.40 29.35
N ARG A 101 10.76 -7.92 29.14
CA ARG A 101 10.13 -7.64 27.83
C ARG A 101 10.10 -8.86 26.91
N GLN A 102 9.75 -10.02 27.46
CA GLN A 102 9.75 -11.29 26.74
C GLN A 102 8.34 -11.87 26.58
N LEU A 103 7.98 -12.23 25.35
CA LEU A 103 6.88 -13.14 25.03
C LEU A 103 7.44 -14.57 25.00
N LYS A 104 6.77 -15.53 25.64
CA LYS A 104 7.32 -16.86 25.90
C LYS A 104 6.63 -17.99 25.14
N ASP A 105 7.46 -18.80 24.49
CA ASP A 105 7.17 -20.08 23.84
C ASP A 105 6.68 -21.16 24.80
N GLU A 106 7.24 -21.23 26.01
CA GLU A 106 6.82 -22.16 27.07
C GLU A 106 5.44 -21.85 27.71
N THR A 107 4.63 -20.98 27.08
CA THR A 107 3.34 -20.48 27.58
C THR A 107 2.43 -20.05 26.42
N ASP A 108 1.12 -19.92 26.67
CA ASP A 108 0.18 -19.23 25.77
C ASP A 108 0.39 -17.69 25.71
N SER A 109 1.63 -17.18 25.75
CA SER A 109 1.94 -15.74 25.72
C SER A 109 1.35 -15.02 24.52
N LEU A 110 1.37 -15.70 23.37
CA LEU A 110 0.81 -15.24 22.12
C LEU A 110 0.21 -16.46 21.42
N VAL A 111 -1.07 -16.38 21.07
CA VAL A 111 -1.81 -17.42 20.37
C VAL A 111 -2.47 -16.79 19.15
N TYR A 112 -2.22 -17.34 17.97
CA TYR A 112 -2.97 -17.07 16.75
C TYR A 112 -4.04 -18.14 16.59
N VAL A 113 -5.25 -17.74 16.21
CA VAL A 113 -6.35 -18.62 15.85
C VAL A 113 -6.96 -18.11 14.56
N SER A 114 -7.33 -19.00 13.65
CA SER A 114 -8.21 -18.70 12.52
C SER A 114 -9.31 -19.75 12.43
N GLU A 115 -10.57 -19.32 12.57
CA GLU A 115 -11.78 -20.15 12.53
C GLU A 115 -12.46 -20.00 11.15
N PRO A 116 -12.82 -21.08 10.44
CA PRO A 116 -13.38 -20.98 9.08
C PRO A 116 -14.73 -20.28 9.05
N VAL A 117 -14.93 -19.42 8.04
CA VAL A 117 -16.23 -18.78 7.76
C VAL A 117 -16.98 -19.65 6.76
N GLU A 118 -17.92 -20.45 7.28
CA GLU A 118 -18.70 -21.41 6.49
C GLU A 118 -19.86 -20.79 5.68
N ASN A 119 -20.32 -21.52 4.66
CA ASN A 119 -21.58 -21.30 3.94
C ASN A 119 -21.65 -19.99 3.11
N ILE A 120 -20.51 -19.44 2.68
CA ILE A 120 -20.43 -18.29 1.77
C ILE A 120 -21.14 -18.60 0.44
N GLU A 121 -22.10 -17.78 0.03
CA GLU A 121 -22.65 -17.83 -1.33
C GLU A 121 -21.71 -17.08 -2.29
N PRO A 122 -21.31 -17.66 -3.44
CA PRO A 122 -20.61 -16.93 -4.49
C PRO A 122 -21.45 -15.76 -5.02
N SER A 123 -20.75 -14.76 -5.56
CA SER A 123 -21.32 -13.55 -6.17
C SER A 123 -22.44 -13.86 -7.18
N PHE A 124 -22.33 -14.99 -7.88
CA PHE A 124 -23.44 -15.59 -8.62
C PHE A 124 -24.04 -16.80 -7.89
N THR A 125 -25.36 -16.84 -7.72
CA THR A 125 -26.07 -17.95 -7.04
C THR A 125 -26.13 -19.24 -7.89
N PHE A 126 -25.02 -19.97 -7.96
CA PHE A 126 -24.94 -21.31 -8.58
C PHE A 126 -25.81 -22.34 -7.83
N LYS A 127 -26.09 -23.49 -8.49
CA LYS A 127 -26.87 -24.60 -7.90
C LYS A 127 -26.30 -25.97 -8.24
N LYS A 128 -26.03 -26.80 -7.23
CA LYS A 128 -25.63 -28.22 -7.33
C LYS A 128 -26.62 -29.06 -6.49
N ASP A 129 -27.08 -30.19 -7.02
CA ASP A 129 -28.05 -31.12 -6.40
C ASP A 129 -29.36 -30.46 -5.89
N GLY A 130 -29.82 -29.40 -6.56
CA GLY A 130 -31.00 -28.61 -6.22
C GLY A 130 -30.82 -27.56 -5.11
N TYR A 131 -29.67 -27.51 -4.43
CA TYR A 131 -29.35 -26.52 -3.39
C TYR A 131 -28.67 -25.28 -3.99
N ASN A 132 -28.33 -24.28 -3.17
CA ASN A 132 -27.32 -23.29 -3.58
C ASN A 132 -25.94 -23.96 -3.44
N PHE A 133 -24.99 -23.62 -4.31
CA PHE A 133 -23.59 -23.97 -4.09
C PHE A 133 -22.97 -22.87 -3.22
N ASN A 134 -22.36 -23.27 -2.12
CA ASN A 134 -21.72 -22.42 -1.13
C ASN A 134 -20.32 -23.01 -0.84
N TYR A 135 -19.40 -22.16 -0.38
CA TYR A 135 -18.04 -22.54 0.00
C TYR A 135 -17.67 -22.01 1.39
N SER A 136 -16.50 -22.35 1.89
CA SER A 136 -15.96 -21.83 3.17
C SER A 136 -14.69 -21.03 2.91
N LYS A 137 -14.57 -19.87 3.57
CA LYS A 137 -13.38 -19.00 3.51
C LYS A 137 -12.60 -19.07 4.82
N ILE A 138 -11.30 -18.80 4.76
CA ILE A 138 -10.47 -18.58 5.94
C ILE A 138 -9.35 -17.60 5.60
N GLY A 139 -9.13 -16.61 6.47
CA GLY A 139 -7.91 -15.80 6.45
C GLY A 139 -6.76 -16.61 7.05
N PHE A 140 -5.62 -16.69 6.37
CA PHE A 140 -4.41 -17.32 6.90
C PHE A 140 -3.21 -16.42 6.61
N LEU A 141 -2.43 -16.11 7.66
CA LEU A 141 -1.22 -15.28 7.58
C LEU A 141 -1.47 -13.90 6.92
N ALA A 142 -2.60 -13.26 7.25
CA ALA A 142 -3.03 -11.99 6.67
C ALA A 142 -3.35 -12.02 5.15
N GLU A 143 -3.84 -13.14 4.64
CA GLU A 143 -4.37 -13.31 3.27
C GLU A 143 -5.66 -14.16 3.23
N GLU A 144 -6.47 -14.01 2.18
CA GLU A 144 -7.67 -14.85 1.94
C GLU A 144 -7.32 -16.23 1.33
N TYR A 145 -8.02 -17.27 1.78
CA TYR A 145 -8.04 -18.63 1.24
C TYR A 145 -9.47 -19.22 1.26
N VAL A 146 -9.69 -20.23 0.43
CA VAL A 146 -10.86 -21.12 0.40
C VAL A 146 -10.45 -22.50 0.92
N LEU A 147 -11.32 -23.14 1.71
CA LEU A 147 -11.11 -24.52 2.13
C LEU A 147 -11.43 -25.49 0.99
N ILE A 148 -10.54 -26.46 0.75
CA ILE A 148 -10.71 -27.50 -0.28
C ILE A 148 -11.78 -28.53 0.14
N ASP A 149 -11.79 -28.93 1.41
CA ASP A 149 -12.92 -29.58 2.08
C ASP A 149 -13.38 -28.68 3.23
N ALA A 150 -14.69 -28.42 3.31
CA ALA A 150 -15.26 -27.57 4.35
C ALA A 150 -15.15 -28.18 5.77
N ASP A 151 -14.96 -29.50 5.87
CA ASP A 151 -14.71 -30.22 7.14
C ASP A 151 -13.19 -30.31 7.49
N ASP A 152 -12.26 -29.74 6.69
CA ASP A 152 -10.79 -29.81 6.92
C ASP A 152 -10.07 -28.46 6.75
N VAL A 153 -9.70 -27.84 7.88
CA VAL A 153 -8.96 -26.56 7.93
C VAL A 153 -7.49 -26.66 7.50
N SER A 154 -6.97 -27.86 7.21
CA SER A 154 -5.56 -28.06 6.81
C SER A 154 -5.30 -27.93 5.31
N LYS A 155 -6.36 -27.85 4.48
CA LYS A 155 -6.26 -27.89 3.01
C LYS A 155 -6.86 -26.64 2.38
N LEU A 156 -5.98 -25.72 1.97
CA LEU A 156 -6.36 -24.38 1.51
C LEU A 156 -6.04 -24.19 0.01
N SER A 157 -6.87 -23.41 -0.69
CA SER A 157 -6.62 -22.95 -2.07
C SER A 157 -6.91 -21.45 -2.18
N LYS A 158 -6.38 -20.77 -3.21
CA LYS A 158 -6.66 -19.35 -3.46
C LYS A 158 -7.96 -19.17 -4.22
N LEU A 159 -8.79 -18.21 -3.81
CA LEU A 159 -9.89 -17.71 -4.65
C LEU A 159 -9.28 -16.87 -5.78
N LEU A 160 -9.48 -17.29 -7.02
CA LEU A 160 -8.99 -16.59 -8.21
C LEU A 160 -10.05 -15.68 -8.81
N MET A 161 -11.27 -16.19 -8.93
CA MET A 161 -12.39 -15.46 -9.51
C MET A 161 -13.69 -15.76 -8.75
N ASP A 162 -14.46 -14.72 -8.46
CA ASP A 162 -15.89 -14.83 -8.11
C ASP A 162 -16.60 -13.62 -8.70
N THR A 163 -17.53 -13.83 -9.65
CA THR A 163 -18.23 -12.72 -10.31
C THR A 163 -19.57 -13.13 -10.92
N ASP A 164 -20.56 -12.24 -10.83
CA ASP A 164 -21.83 -12.30 -11.57
C ASP A 164 -21.76 -11.63 -12.96
N SER A 165 -20.58 -11.12 -13.35
CA SER A 165 -20.39 -10.38 -14.60
C SER A 165 -20.82 -11.15 -15.85
N SER A 166 -21.45 -10.44 -16.78
CA SER A 166 -22.01 -11.01 -18.01
C SER A 166 -21.07 -10.82 -19.21
N TYR A 167 -20.58 -11.93 -19.77
CA TYR A 167 -19.62 -11.99 -20.88
C TYR A 167 -20.27 -12.60 -22.13
N THR A 168 -20.09 -11.96 -23.29
CA THR A 168 -20.63 -12.46 -24.57
C THR A 168 -19.51 -12.96 -25.49
N LEU A 169 -19.50 -14.27 -25.75
CA LEU A 169 -18.51 -14.94 -26.59
C LEU A 169 -19.12 -15.36 -27.94
N ARG A 170 -18.35 -15.28 -29.01
CA ARG A 170 -18.65 -15.94 -30.30
C ARG A 170 -18.27 -17.41 -30.24
N THR A 171 -18.94 -18.29 -30.98
CA THR A 171 -18.45 -19.68 -31.13
C THR A 171 -17.04 -19.70 -31.72
N GLY A 172 -16.09 -20.33 -31.02
CA GLY A 172 -14.66 -20.31 -31.35
C GLY A 172 -13.89 -19.07 -30.87
N GLN A 173 -14.47 -18.24 -29.99
CA GLN A 173 -13.77 -17.19 -29.25
C GLN A 173 -13.48 -17.68 -27.83
N THR A 174 -12.20 -17.80 -27.50
CA THR A 174 -11.73 -18.13 -26.15
C THR A 174 -12.01 -16.99 -25.17
N PHE A 175 -12.25 -17.36 -23.91
CA PHE A 175 -12.21 -16.48 -22.74
C PHE A 175 -11.17 -17.04 -21.79
N GLU A 176 -10.13 -16.26 -21.52
CA GLU A 176 -9.08 -16.63 -20.57
C GLU A 176 -9.63 -16.58 -19.14
N LEU A 177 -9.19 -17.53 -18.33
CA LEU A 177 -9.40 -17.63 -16.90
C LEU A 177 -8.03 -17.56 -16.21
N ASP A 178 -7.99 -17.57 -14.88
CA ASP A 178 -6.74 -17.51 -14.14
C ASP A 178 -5.95 -18.83 -14.21
N GLU A 179 -4.66 -18.77 -13.88
CA GLU A 179 -3.71 -19.90 -13.94
C GLU A 179 -3.57 -20.57 -15.32
N GLY A 180 -3.84 -19.82 -16.39
CA GLY A 180 -3.72 -20.32 -17.76
C GLY A 180 -4.86 -21.27 -18.18
N TYR A 181 -5.91 -21.39 -17.37
CA TYR A 181 -7.17 -21.96 -17.81
C TYR A 181 -7.85 -21.05 -18.84
N ALA A 182 -8.63 -21.64 -19.75
CA ALA A 182 -9.44 -20.87 -20.69
C ALA A 182 -10.62 -21.69 -21.21
N ILE A 183 -11.74 -21.04 -21.51
CA ILE A 183 -12.96 -21.68 -22.02
C ILE A 183 -13.32 -21.21 -23.42
N THR A 184 -13.71 -22.16 -24.27
CA THR A 184 -14.10 -21.89 -25.67
C THR A 184 -15.45 -22.54 -25.99
N PRO A 185 -16.47 -21.78 -26.43
CA PRO A 185 -17.71 -22.35 -26.94
C PRO A 185 -17.51 -22.89 -28.37
N LEU A 186 -17.33 -24.20 -28.50
CA LEU A 186 -17.09 -24.86 -29.78
C LEU A 186 -18.30 -24.78 -30.72
N GLN A 187 -19.50 -25.05 -30.20
CA GLN A 187 -20.71 -25.16 -31.02
C GLN A 187 -22.00 -24.86 -30.23
N ILE A 188 -22.98 -24.29 -30.92
CA ILE A 188 -24.39 -24.22 -30.46
C ILE A 188 -25.23 -25.19 -31.29
N ASP A 189 -26.20 -25.87 -30.67
CA ASP A 189 -27.03 -26.88 -31.32
C ASP A 189 -28.07 -26.30 -32.30
N VAL A 190 -28.65 -27.15 -33.15
CA VAL A 190 -29.52 -26.69 -34.27
C VAL A 190 -30.88 -26.14 -33.85
N ASP A 191 -31.31 -26.37 -32.60
CA ASP A 191 -32.54 -25.81 -32.05
C ASP A 191 -32.27 -24.53 -31.21
N GLY A 192 -31.01 -24.19 -30.94
CA GLY A 192 -30.60 -22.99 -30.20
C GLY A 192 -30.89 -23.06 -28.70
N ASN A 193 -30.73 -24.24 -28.09
CA ASN A 193 -30.96 -24.49 -26.66
C ASN A 193 -29.77 -25.13 -25.94
N LYS A 194 -28.69 -25.50 -26.64
CA LYS A 194 -27.49 -26.11 -26.04
C LYS A 194 -26.21 -25.51 -26.59
N VAL A 195 -25.22 -25.36 -25.72
CA VAL A 195 -23.84 -25.04 -26.06
C VAL A 195 -22.93 -26.22 -25.72
N TRP A 196 -21.90 -26.43 -26.53
CA TRP A 196 -20.74 -27.25 -26.21
C TRP A 196 -19.59 -26.31 -25.82
N LEU A 197 -19.19 -26.33 -24.55
CA LEU A 197 -17.99 -25.65 -24.06
C LEU A 197 -16.83 -26.67 -23.98
N GLU A 198 -15.63 -26.17 -24.25
CA GLU A 198 -14.34 -26.84 -24.05
C GLU A 198 -13.54 -26.03 -23.01
N LEU A 199 -12.86 -26.71 -22.11
CA LEU A 199 -11.91 -26.16 -21.13
C LEU A 199 -10.50 -26.60 -21.52
N THR A 200 -9.58 -25.65 -21.51
CA THR A 200 -8.15 -25.86 -21.76
C THR A 200 -7.33 -25.30 -20.61
N LYS A 201 -6.12 -25.83 -20.38
CA LYS A 201 -5.08 -25.20 -19.56
C LYS A 201 -3.79 -25.13 -20.37
N ASP A 202 -3.12 -23.99 -20.39
CA ASP A 202 -1.95 -23.70 -21.26
C ASP A 202 -2.20 -23.96 -22.76
N GLY A 203 -3.48 -23.92 -23.18
CA GLY A 203 -3.92 -24.25 -24.54
C GLY A 203 -3.99 -25.74 -24.88
N GLU A 204 -3.72 -26.64 -23.94
CA GLU A 204 -3.95 -28.09 -24.06
C GLU A 204 -5.35 -28.46 -23.51
N PHE A 205 -5.96 -29.51 -24.05
CA PHE A 205 -7.32 -29.93 -23.70
C PHE A 205 -7.41 -30.50 -22.27
N VAL A 206 -8.42 -30.06 -21.50
CA VAL A 206 -8.71 -30.55 -20.15
C VAL A 206 -10.02 -31.35 -20.11
N ASP A 207 -11.17 -30.72 -20.39
CA ASP A 207 -12.50 -31.35 -20.35
C ASP A 207 -13.50 -30.64 -21.29
N ASP A 208 -14.64 -31.28 -21.58
CA ASP A 208 -15.70 -30.72 -22.43
C ASP A 208 -17.12 -31.03 -21.95
N LYS A 209 -18.01 -30.02 -21.96
CA LYS A 209 -19.41 -30.18 -21.49
C LYS A 209 -20.44 -29.60 -22.45
N ILE A 210 -21.50 -30.36 -22.67
CA ILE A 210 -22.72 -29.90 -23.34
C ILE A 210 -23.73 -29.44 -22.29
N ILE A 211 -24.02 -28.14 -22.27
CA ILE A 211 -24.88 -27.45 -21.30
C ILE A 211 -26.27 -27.22 -21.92
N ASP A 212 -27.35 -27.36 -21.14
CA ASP A 212 -28.72 -27.08 -21.59
C ASP A 212 -29.18 -25.71 -21.07
N VAL A 213 -29.46 -24.80 -21.98
CA VAL A 213 -29.95 -23.45 -21.69
C VAL A 213 -31.36 -23.22 -22.24
N GLY A 214 -32.05 -24.30 -22.60
CA GLY A 214 -33.41 -24.24 -23.14
C GLY A 214 -34.42 -23.70 -22.12
N SER A 215 -35.60 -23.29 -22.58
CA SER A 215 -36.58 -22.54 -21.77
C SER A 215 -37.23 -23.28 -20.58
N ASN A 216 -36.74 -24.47 -20.22
CA ASN A 216 -37.14 -25.23 -19.02
C ASN A 216 -35.93 -25.59 -18.12
N ALA A 217 -34.71 -25.23 -18.52
CA ALA A 217 -33.48 -25.44 -17.76
C ALA A 217 -33.48 -24.56 -16.50
N GLY A 218 -33.18 -25.15 -15.35
CA GLY A 218 -32.86 -24.42 -14.13
C GLY A 218 -31.42 -23.93 -14.10
N THR A 219 -31.02 -23.25 -13.02
CA THR A 219 -29.63 -22.77 -12.85
C THR A 219 -28.62 -23.92 -12.95
N GLU A 220 -28.96 -25.07 -12.37
CA GLU A 220 -28.13 -26.29 -12.34
C GLU A 220 -27.95 -26.91 -13.73
N ASP A 221 -29.00 -26.97 -14.56
CA ASP A 221 -28.91 -27.48 -15.95
C ASP A 221 -28.00 -26.60 -16.84
N LYS A 222 -27.93 -25.30 -16.51
CA LYS A 222 -27.13 -24.26 -17.17
C LYS A 222 -25.69 -24.14 -16.65
N THR A 223 -25.33 -24.85 -15.58
CA THR A 223 -24.01 -24.70 -14.93
C THR A 223 -23.05 -25.86 -15.20
N TRP A 224 -21.80 -25.51 -15.50
CA TRP A 224 -20.66 -26.40 -15.48
C TRP A 224 -19.88 -26.21 -14.19
N PHE A 225 -20.05 -27.12 -13.23
CA PHE A 225 -19.01 -27.40 -12.25
C PHE A 225 -18.00 -28.35 -12.89
N TYR A 226 -16.75 -27.96 -12.91
CA TYR A 226 -15.60 -28.81 -13.23
C TYR A 226 -14.92 -29.19 -11.91
N ASP A 227 -14.88 -30.50 -11.65
CA ASP A 227 -14.27 -31.11 -10.47
C ASP A 227 -12.98 -31.88 -10.86
N GLN A 228 -11.94 -31.79 -10.02
CA GLN A 228 -10.65 -32.47 -10.21
C GLN A 228 -10.00 -32.86 -8.88
N THR A 229 -8.82 -33.47 -8.92
CA THR A 229 -8.02 -33.74 -7.71
C THR A 229 -7.16 -32.53 -7.39
N VAL A 230 -7.27 -32.00 -6.17
CA VAL A 230 -6.39 -30.95 -5.62
C VAL A 230 -5.75 -31.49 -4.35
N LEU A 231 -4.43 -31.32 -4.20
CA LEU A 231 -3.62 -32.02 -3.20
C LEU A 231 -3.83 -33.56 -3.30
N ASP A 232 -4.43 -34.19 -2.28
CA ASP A 232 -4.83 -35.60 -2.26
C ASP A 232 -6.36 -35.82 -2.25
N GLU A 233 -7.17 -34.76 -2.27
CA GLU A 233 -8.64 -34.86 -2.28
C GLU A 233 -9.21 -35.05 -3.70
N GLU A 234 -10.20 -35.94 -3.83
CA GLU A 234 -10.91 -36.25 -5.08
C GLU A 234 -12.22 -35.44 -5.20
N ASP A 235 -12.71 -35.24 -6.43
CA ASP A 235 -13.98 -34.54 -6.76
C ASP A 235 -14.07 -33.06 -6.28
N VAL A 236 -12.94 -32.37 -6.08
CA VAL A 236 -12.86 -30.95 -5.67
C VAL A 236 -13.34 -30.04 -6.79
N ILE A 237 -14.38 -29.24 -6.52
CA ILE A 237 -14.88 -28.21 -7.47
C ILE A 237 -13.85 -27.08 -7.54
N THR A 238 -13.18 -26.93 -8.69
CA THR A 238 -12.20 -25.85 -8.90
C THR A 238 -12.74 -24.72 -9.79
N LEU A 239 -13.78 -24.99 -10.56
CA LEU A 239 -14.36 -24.02 -11.51
C LEU A 239 -15.87 -24.23 -11.65
N ALA A 240 -16.65 -23.15 -11.54
CA ALA A 240 -18.08 -23.11 -11.77
C ALA A 240 -18.44 -22.00 -12.79
N ILE A 241 -19.04 -22.38 -13.92
CA ILE A 241 -19.42 -21.47 -15.01
C ILE A 241 -20.92 -21.59 -15.27
N HIS A 242 -21.63 -20.47 -15.33
CA HIS A 242 -23.05 -20.43 -15.66
C HIS A 242 -23.31 -19.81 -17.04
N VAL A 243 -24.01 -20.53 -17.91
CA VAL A 243 -24.41 -20.03 -19.23
C VAL A 243 -25.88 -19.60 -19.20
N GLU A 244 -26.14 -18.30 -19.05
CA GLU A 244 -27.52 -17.79 -19.02
C GLU A 244 -28.24 -18.03 -20.36
N GLN A 245 -27.59 -17.83 -21.51
CA GLN A 245 -28.26 -18.01 -22.80
C GLN A 245 -27.32 -18.25 -23.99
N VAL A 246 -27.89 -18.82 -25.06
CA VAL A 246 -27.29 -18.85 -26.40
C VAL A 246 -28.13 -18.07 -27.41
N PHE A 247 -27.48 -17.49 -28.40
CA PHE A 247 -28.13 -16.84 -29.53
C PHE A 247 -27.58 -17.39 -30.85
N GLN A 248 -28.41 -18.13 -31.58
CA GLN A 248 -28.08 -18.64 -32.91
C GLN A 248 -28.52 -17.64 -33.99
N GLY A 249 -27.59 -16.80 -34.43
CA GLY A 249 -27.80 -15.87 -35.53
C GLY A 249 -27.69 -16.52 -36.91
N THR A 250 -27.87 -15.70 -37.96
CA THR A 250 -27.72 -16.16 -39.36
C THR A 250 -26.28 -16.08 -39.89
N VAL A 251 -25.35 -15.60 -39.07
CA VAL A 251 -23.92 -15.42 -39.37
C VAL A 251 -23.11 -15.75 -38.13
N ASP A 252 -23.40 -15.06 -37.02
CA ASP A 252 -22.75 -15.26 -35.73
C ASP A 252 -23.62 -16.13 -34.80
N SER A 253 -22.99 -17.10 -34.14
CA SER A 253 -23.54 -17.81 -32.98
C SER A 253 -22.86 -17.27 -31.73
N LEU A 254 -23.64 -16.86 -30.72
CA LEU A 254 -23.15 -16.21 -29.50
C LEU A 254 -23.58 -16.99 -28.25
N VAL A 255 -22.73 -16.98 -27.24
CA VAL A 255 -22.95 -17.56 -25.91
C VAL A 255 -22.82 -16.44 -24.89
N VAL A 256 -23.72 -16.38 -23.92
CA VAL A 256 -23.67 -15.44 -22.80
C VAL A 256 -23.40 -16.23 -21.53
N ILE A 257 -22.24 -15.97 -20.92
CA ILE A 257 -21.84 -16.44 -19.60
C ILE A 257 -22.20 -15.34 -18.61
N GLU A 258 -22.75 -15.69 -17.45
CA GLU A 258 -23.17 -14.74 -16.41
C GLU A 258 -23.07 -15.50 -15.08
N GLY A 259 -21.97 -15.32 -14.36
CA GLY A 259 -21.56 -16.19 -13.26
C GLY A 259 -20.31 -17.04 -13.59
N ILE A 260 -19.17 -16.69 -12.98
CA ILE A 260 -17.94 -17.49 -12.95
C ILE A 260 -17.39 -17.50 -11.51
N TRP A 261 -17.02 -18.67 -11.01
CA TRP A 261 -16.28 -18.86 -9.75
C TRP A 261 -15.13 -19.83 -9.98
N GLN A 262 -13.94 -19.53 -9.48
CA GLN A 262 -12.71 -20.31 -9.68
C GLN A 262 -11.79 -20.23 -8.45
N ILE A 263 -11.24 -21.37 -8.06
CA ILE A 263 -10.10 -21.48 -7.13
C ILE A 263 -8.87 -22.06 -7.86
N ALA A 264 -7.68 -21.93 -7.25
CA ALA A 264 -6.44 -22.49 -7.76
C ALA A 264 -6.48 -24.03 -7.84
N ASP A 265 -5.78 -24.61 -8.83
CA ASP A 265 -5.65 -26.07 -8.96
C ASP A 265 -4.40 -26.65 -8.25
N ASP A 266 -3.54 -25.79 -7.72
CA ASP A 266 -2.69 -26.13 -6.57
C ASP A 266 -3.29 -25.64 -5.24
N GLY A 267 -2.58 -25.90 -4.15
CA GLY A 267 -3.07 -25.64 -2.81
C GLY A 267 -1.98 -25.76 -1.75
N LEU A 268 -2.31 -25.31 -0.55
CA LEU A 268 -1.49 -25.34 0.65
C LEU A 268 -2.04 -26.39 1.61
N GLU A 269 -1.23 -27.44 1.83
CA GLU A 269 -1.44 -28.46 2.85
C GLU A 269 -0.67 -28.05 4.12
N LEU A 270 -1.29 -28.21 5.30
CA LEU A 270 -0.72 -27.83 6.60
C LEU A 270 -0.58 -29.04 7.53
N GLU A 271 0.61 -29.27 8.10
CA GLU A 271 0.82 -30.26 9.17
C GLU A 271 0.87 -29.60 10.56
N THR A 272 0.57 -30.37 11.62
CA THR A 272 0.95 -29.97 13.00
C THR A 272 2.48 -30.01 13.14
N ASP A 273 3.06 -29.11 13.93
CA ASP A 273 4.49 -28.80 14.01
C ASP A 273 5.04 -27.95 12.82
N ASP A 274 4.24 -27.58 11.81
CA ASP A 274 4.68 -26.62 10.76
C ASP A 274 4.91 -25.21 11.33
N SER A 275 5.92 -24.51 10.81
CA SER A 275 6.47 -23.29 11.41
C SER A 275 6.56 -22.10 10.43
N PHE A 276 5.89 -21.01 10.77
CA PHE A 276 5.85 -19.75 10.03
C PHE A 276 6.48 -18.64 10.89
N GLY A 277 7.70 -18.22 10.52
CA GLY A 277 8.52 -17.25 11.27
C GLY A 277 8.90 -17.68 12.70
N LYS A 278 8.05 -17.31 13.67
CA LYS A 278 8.16 -17.60 15.11
C LYS A 278 7.03 -18.48 15.65
N MET A 279 6.01 -18.72 14.84
CA MET A 279 4.76 -19.37 15.24
C MET A 279 4.67 -20.76 14.61
N GLU A 280 4.18 -21.73 15.36
CA GLU A 280 4.10 -23.15 15.00
C GLU A 280 2.67 -23.65 15.15
N ILE A 281 2.19 -24.46 14.22
CA ILE A 281 0.84 -25.02 14.22
C ILE A 281 0.71 -26.06 15.33
N THR A 282 -0.18 -25.79 16.27
CA THR A 282 -0.44 -26.62 17.47
C THR A 282 -1.79 -27.34 17.43
N SER A 283 -2.72 -26.92 16.59
CA SER A 283 -3.98 -27.63 16.30
C SER A 283 -4.49 -27.30 14.90
N LEU A 284 -5.18 -28.28 14.32
CA LEU A 284 -5.95 -28.24 13.06
C LEU A 284 -7.28 -29.01 13.23
N GLU A 285 -7.86 -29.05 14.44
CA GLU A 285 -9.10 -29.81 14.73
C GLU A 285 -10.36 -29.10 14.22
N ASP A 286 -10.71 -27.94 14.79
CA ASP A 286 -11.85 -27.10 14.35
C ASP A 286 -11.39 -25.75 13.74
N ALA A 287 -10.09 -25.43 13.87
CA ALA A 287 -9.48 -24.12 13.56
C ALA A 287 -7.95 -24.26 13.45
N ILE A 288 -7.28 -23.30 12.81
CA ILE A 288 -5.81 -23.22 12.75
C ILE A 288 -5.31 -22.51 14.03
N GLU A 289 -4.82 -23.25 15.03
CA GLU A 289 -4.27 -22.69 16.29
C GLU A 289 -2.73 -22.73 16.29
N MET A 290 -2.08 -21.56 16.35
CA MET A 290 -0.61 -21.45 16.35
C MET A 290 -0.07 -20.74 17.60
N LYS A 291 1.13 -21.14 18.04
CA LYS A 291 1.81 -20.59 19.23
C LYS A 291 3.30 -20.35 18.98
N LEU A 292 3.93 -19.57 19.86
CA LEU A 292 5.36 -19.27 19.74
C LEU A 292 6.21 -20.55 19.89
N ALA A 293 6.94 -20.93 18.85
CA ALA A 293 7.96 -21.98 18.87
C ALA A 293 9.31 -21.49 19.43
N SER A 294 9.50 -20.17 19.51
CA SER A 294 10.63 -19.56 20.21
C SER A 294 10.28 -18.20 20.81
N SER A 295 10.71 -17.97 22.06
CA SER A 295 10.52 -16.70 22.76
C SER A 295 10.94 -15.47 21.93
N ILE A 296 10.10 -14.42 21.92
CA ILE A 296 10.39 -13.10 21.32
C ILE A 296 10.81 -12.13 22.43
N THR A 297 11.88 -11.35 22.21
CA THR A 297 12.26 -10.23 23.09
C THR A 297 11.91 -8.91 22.43
N LEU A 298 10.96 -8.18 23.02
CA LEU A 298 10.52 -6.85 22.58
C LEU A 298 11.57 -5.80 23.02
N ARG A 299 12.70 -5.78 22.32
CA ARG A 299 13.81 -4.85 22.60
C ARG A 299 13.39 -3.42 22.24
N LYS A 300 13.93 -2.45 22.99
CA LYS A 300 13.89 -1.04 22.58
C LYS A 300 14.44 -0.85 21.17
N ASP A 301 13.92 0.16 20.48
CA ASP A 301 14.09 0.44 19.05
C ASP A 301 14.29 -0.82 18.20
N SER A 302 13.22 -1.58 17.98
CA SER A 302 13.33 -2.73 17.10
C SER A 302 12.03 -3.14 16.45
N THR A 303 12.17 -3.75 15.27
CA THR A 303 11.14 -4.56 14.63
C THR A 303 11.47 -6.03 14.89
N GLN A 304 10.55 -6.78 15.49
CA GLN A 304 10.68 -8.21 15.76
C GLN A 304 9.74 -9.00 14.85
N HIS A 305 10.29 -9.85 13.97
CA HIS A 305 9.49 -10.73 13.10
C HIS A 305 8.63 -11.72 13.88
N LEU A 306 7.41 -11.98 13.41
CA LEU A 306 6.45 -12.89 14.01
C LEU A 306 6.07 -14.06 13.07
N MET A 307 5.51 -13.77 11.91
CA MET A 307 5.11 -14.77 10.88
C MET A 307 5.00 -14.02 9.56
N GLU A 308 5.58 -14.54 8.46
CA GLU A 308 5.59 -13.92 7.13
C GLU A 308 5.75 -12.38 7.15
N ASP A 309 4.75 -11.61 6.71
CA ASP A 309 4.81 -10.14 6.68
C ASP A 309 4.43 -9.46 8.01
N LEU A 310 4.14 -10.23 9.07
CA LEU A 310 3.73 -9.73 10.38
C LEU A 310 4.92 -9.57 11.33
N TYR A 311 4.99 -8.40 11.97
CA TYR A 311 6.05 -8.01 12.89
C TYR A 311 5.48 -7.26 14.11
N PHE A 312 6.26 -7.20 15.20
CA PHE A 312 6.06 -6.22 16.27
C PHE A 312 7.08 -5.08 16.13
N ARG A 313 6.62 -3.84 15.94
CA ARG A 313 7.47 -2.64 16.04
C ARG A 313 7.42 -2.12 17.48
N VAL A 314 8.59 -1.90 18.08
CA VAL A 314 8.78 -1.59 19.50
C VAL A 314 9.52 -0.26 19.67
N ALA A 315 9.04 0.58 20.58
CA ALA A 315 9.55 1.92 20.90
C ALA A 315 10.95 1.93 21.54
N ASP A 316 11.73 2.99 21.35
CA ASP A 316 12.86 3.33 22.24
C ASP A 316 12.41 4.03 23.54
N SER A 317 11.46 3.43 24.26
CA SER A 317 10.98 3.96 25.53
C SER A 317 11.31 3.04 26.69
N ASP A 318 11.46 3.57 27.92
CA ASP A 318 11.53 2.76 29.14
C ASP A 318 10.18 2.11 29.49
N ALA A 319 9.06 2.70 29.02
CA ALA A 319 7.78 2.00 28.93
C ALA A 319 7.83 0.88 27.87
N LEU A 320 7.14 -0.23 28.11
CA LEU A 320 7.03 -1.30 27.10
C LEU A 320 5.90 -0.91 26.13
N ARG A 321 6.27 -0.24 25.05
CA ARG A 321 5.35 0.19 24.00
C ARG A 321 5.64 -0.44 22.66
N PHE A 322 4.61 -0.99 22.02
CA PHE A 322 4.70 -1.68 20.74
C PHE A 322 3.32 -1.84 20.07
N TYR A 323 3.31 -2.26 18.80
CA TYR A 323 2.11 -2.73 18.10
C TYR A 323 2.47 -3.88 17.15
N LEU A 324 1.45 -4.66 16.77
CA LEU A 324 1.53 -5.56 15.62
C LEU A 324 1.41 -4.72 14.33
N MET A 325 2.14 -5.11 13.29
CA MET A 325 2.12 -4.48 11.97
C MET A 325 2.18 -5.54 10.86
N LYS A 326 1.61 -5.24 9.68
CA LYS A 326 1.94 -5.89 8.42
C LYS A 326 2.89 -4.98 7.64
N GLU A 327 4.00 -5.53 7.16
CA GLU A 327 4.88 -4.87 6.18
C GLU A 327 4.34 -5.17 4.76
N ILE A 328 4.42 -4.21 3.85
CA ILE A 328 4.09 -4.39 2.43
C ILE A 328 5.25 -3.83 1.62
N THR A 329 5.78 -4.60 0.66
CA THR A 329 6.91 -4.18 -0.20
C THR A 329 6.57 -4.16 -1.69
N GLU A 330 5.37 -4.61 -2.00
CA GLU A 330 4.79 -4.75 -3.33
C GLU A 330 4.40 -3.35 -3.85
N PRO A 331 4.82 -2.93 -5.06
CA PRO A 331 4.47 -1.61 -5.58
C PRO A 331 2.96 -1.50 -5.86
N GLY A 332 2.32 -0.48 -5.31
CA GLY A 332 0.87 -0.30 -5.39
C GLY A 332 0.34 0.76 -4.42
N THR A 333 -0.97 1.01 -4.49
CA THR A 333 -1.68 1.91 -3.57
C THR A 333 -2.57 1.09 -2.64
N TYR A 334 -2.45 1.33 -1.33
CA TYR A 334 -3.03 0.52 -0.26
C TYR A 334 -3.83 1.38 0.73
N GLU A 335 -4.94 0.83 1.24
CA GLU A 335 -5.72 1.50 2.29
C GLU A 335 -5.12 1.25 3.68
N VAL A 336 -4.70 2.32 4.35
CA VAL A 336 -4.39 2.32 5.78
C VAL A 336 -5.66 2.70 6.53
N ARG A 337 -6.47 1.70 6.91
CA ARG A 337 -7.77 1.89 7.59
C ARG A 337 -7.68 2.00 9.12
N GLY A 338 -8.73 2.53 9.73
CA GLY A 338 -8.96 2.47 11.17
C GLY A 338 -9.88 1.33 11.61
N THR A 339 -10.17 1.29 12.92
CA THR A 339 -11.14 0.37 13.53
C THR A 339 -12.50 0.48 12.84
N VAL A 340 -13.12 -0.66 12.56
CA VAL A 340 -14.44 -0.74 11.91
C VAL A 340 -15.56 -0.36 12.89
N VAL A 341 -16.54 0.39 12.40
CA VAL A 341 -17.82 0.62 13.10
C VAL A 341 -18.88 -0.24 12.43
N ASN A 342 -19.57 -1.07 13.22
CA ASN A 342 -20.74 -1.87 12.81
C ASN A 342 -21.98 -1.66 13.72
N GLU A 343 -21.93 -0.71 14.66
CA GLU A 343 -23.05 -0.34 15.56
C GLU A 343 -23.44 1.15 15.44
N SER A 344 -24.57 1.55 16.04
CA SER A 344 -25.02 2.96 16.08
C SER A 344 -24.57 3.64 17.38
N GLY A 345 -23.96 4.82 17.29
CA GLY A 345 -23.35 5.46 18.46
C GLY A 345 -22.55 6.72 18.15
N THR A 346 -21.50 6.97 18.95
CA THR A 346 -20.53 8.03 18.73
C THR A 346 -19.13 7.46 18.88
N PHE A 347 -18.38 7.48 17.78
CA PHE A 347 -17.10 6.81 17.61
C PHE A 347 -16.01 7.86 17.48
N ASN A 348 -14.87 7.64 18.15
CA ASN A 348 -13.83 8.65 18.32
C ASN A 348 -12.50 8.02 17.96
N TRP A 349 -12.12 8.08 16.70
CA TRP A 349 -10.84 7.55 16.24
C TRP A 349 -9.70 8.47 16.65
N THR A 350 -8.62 7.90 17.18
CA THR A 350 -7.33 8.57 17.40
C THR A 350 -6.21 7.67 16.89
N ALA A 351 -4.98 8.17 16.75
CA ALA A 351 -3.88 7.40 16.17
C ALA A 351 -3.52 6.10 16.94
N THR A 352 -3.90 6.04 18.22
CA THR A 352 -3.64 4.96 19.19
C THR A 352 -4.89 4.21 19.64
N GLY A 353 -6.08 4.80 19.52
CA GLY A 353 -7.32 4.32 20.14
C GLY A 353 -7.48 4.71 21.62
N THR A 354 -6.67 5.65 22.12
CA THR A 354 -6.74 6.23 23.47
C THR A 354 -6.92 7.76 23.42
N ASN A 355 -7.00 8.42 24.58
CA ASN A 355 -7.16 9.88 24.67
C ASN A 355 -5.92 10.61 24.13
N VAL A 356 -6.13 11.62 23.29
CA VAL A 356 -5.08 12.55 22.86
C VAL A 356 -4.56 13.38 24.05
N PRO A 357 -3.23 13.48 24.28
CA PRO A 357 -2.66 14.38 25.29
C PRO A 357 -2.97 15.86 24.98
N GLY A 358 -3.21 16.66 26.01
CA GLY A 358 -3.58 18.08 25.87
C GLY A 358 -5.07 18.32 25.57
N MET A 359 -5.64 17.60 24.61
CA MET A 359 -6.96 17.87 23.98
C MET A 359 -8.16 18.05 24.94
N GLY A 360 -8.12 17.45 26.14
CA GLY A 360 -9.16 17.60 27.16
C GLY A 360 -10.50 16.91 26.86
N LEU A 361 -10.66 16.32 25.67
CA LEU A 361 -11.75 15.42 25.29
C LEU A 361 -11.47 13.98 25.77
N SER A 362 -12.53 13.20 25.95
CA SER A 362 -12.45 11.77 26.31
C SER A 362 -12.97 10.92 25.17
N VAL A 363 -12.21 9.93 24.74
CA VAL A 363 -12.61 8.98 23.69
C VAL A 363 -13.31 7.76 24.26
N THR A 364 -13.93 6.97 23.37
CA THR A 364 -14.31 5.58 23.62
C THR A 364 -13.09 4.72 23.27
N PRO A 365 -12.45 4.00 24.20
CA PRO A 365 -11.24 3.22 23.90
C PRO A 365 -11.48 2.15 22.83
N GLY A 366 -10.46 1.91 22.00
CA GLY A 366 -10.45 0.83 20.98
C GLY A 366 -10.68 1.29 19.54
N TYR A 367 -11.05 2.55 19.32
CA TYR A 367 -11.16 3.14 17.97
C TYR A 367 -9.82 3.77 17.56
N SER A 368 -8.91 2.97 17.02
CA SER A 368 -7.61 3.41 16.49
C SER A 368 -7.70 3.70 14.99
N PHE A 369 -6.99 4.71 14.49
CA PHE A 369 -6.85 4.98 13.05
C PHE A 369 -5.38 5.07 12.65
N ALA A 370 -4.91 4.08 11.90
CA ALA A 370 -3.50 3.97 11.50
C ALA A 370 -3.05 5.08 10.52
N GLY A 371 -3.97 5.77 9.85
CA GLY A 371 -3.63 6.90 8.98
C GLY A 371 -3.08 8.12 9.72
N PHE A 372 -3.55 8.38 10.95
CA PHE A 372 -3.16 9.55 11.75
C PHE A 372 -1.71 9.51 12.24
N PHE A 373 -1.13 10.70 12.40
CA PHE A 373 0.21 10.91 12.94
C PHE A 373 0.39 10.25 14.32
N TYR A 374 1.50 9.52 14.49
CA TYR A 374 1.87 8.91 15.75
C TYR A 374 3.39 8.73 15.89
N ASP A 375 3.96 9.32 16.94
CA ASP A 375 5.32 9.03 17.40
C ASP A 375 5.30 7.86 18.41
N LEU A 376 5.87 6.72 18.02
CA LEU A 376 5.94 5.52 18.86
C LEU A 376 6.89 5.67 20.05
N ASN A 377 7.95 6.47 19.95
CA ASN A 377 8.97 6.62 20.99
C ASN A 377 8.45 7.50 22.13
N GLU A 378 7.90 8.66 21.78
CA GLU A 378 7.36 9.64 22.72
C GLU A 378 5.88 9.43 23.07
N ASN A 379 5.20 8.51 22.38
CA ASN A 379 3.75 8.24 22.49
C ASN A 379 2.83 9.34 21.96
N LEU A 380 3.36 10.24 21.12
CA LEU A 380 2.68 11.47 20.78
C LEU A 380 1.75 11.29 19.58
N HIS A 381 0.50 11.65 19.76
CA HIS A 381 -0.48 11.85 18.70
C HIS A 381 -1.32 13.07 19.06
N SER A 382 -1.92 13.69 18.05
CA SER A 382 -2.63 14.96 18.17
C SER A 382 -4.06 14.90 17.64
N GLU A 383 -4.36 13.94 16.76
CA GLU A 383 -5.58 13.91 15.95
C GLU A 383 -6.71 13.09 16.59
N MET A 384 -7.94 13.59 16.48
CA MET A 384 -9.18 12.87 16.81
C MET A 384 -10.28 13.13 15.76
N LEU A 385 -10.83 12.07 15.18
CA LEU A 385 -12.04 12.11 14.34
C LEU A 385 -13.23 11.54 15.12
N SER A 386 -14.24 12.38 15.37
CA SER A 386 -15.50 11.97 16.00
C SER A 386 -16.61 11.85 14.97
N VAL A 387 -17.38 10.76 15.00
CA VAL A 387 -18.57 10.56 14.15
C VAL A 387 -19.75 10.08 15.01
N ALA A 388 -20.84 10.85 15.02
CA ALA A 388 -22.09 10.50 15.67
C ALA A 388 -23.05 9.81 14.68
N ALA A 389 -22.76 8.55 14.34
CA ALA A 389 -23.59 7.74 13.46
C ALA A 389 -24.88 7.27 14.15
N THR A 390 -25.91 8.12 14.09
CA THR A 390 -27.31 7.73 14.38
C THR A 390 -27.86 6.80 13.28
N ASP A 391 -28.97 6.10 13.54
CA ASP A 391 -29.60 5.01 12.75
C ASP A 391 -29.88 5.24 11.24
N GLY A 392 -29.52 6.41 10.68
CA GLY A 392 -29.61 6.71 9.25
C GLY A 392 -28.23 6.85 8.60
N ARG A 393 -28.08 6.31 7.38
CA ARG A 393 -26.89 6.45 6.50
C ARG A 393 -26.58 7.89 6.03
N ASN A 394 -26.88 8.90 6.83
CA ASN A 394 -26.69 10.30 6.47
C ASN A 394 -26.16 11.10 7.66
N LEU A 395 -24.85 11.25 7.70
CA LEU A 395 -24.15 12.16 8.60
C LEU A 395 -24.58 13.58 8.21
N ALA A 396 -25.41 14.20 9.05
CA ALA A 396 -26.07 15.46 8.72
C ALA A 396 -25.14 16.66 8.90
N GLU A 397 -25.46 17.77 8.24
CA GLU A 397 -25.00 19.12 8.60
C GLU A 397 -25.63 19.50 9.95
N ALA A 398 -25.11 18.91 11.02
CA ALA A 398 -25.47 19.15 12.40
C ALA A 398 -24.18 19.20 13.22
N VAL A 399 -24.12 20.13 14.18
CA VAL A 399 -22.88 20.61 14.82
C VAL A 399 -21.95 19.49 15.32
N ASP A 400 -22.51 18.37 15.75
CA ASP A 400 -21.80 17.25 16.39
C ASP A 400 -21.81 15.95 15.55
N ALA A 401 -22.18 15.99 14.27
CA ALA A 401 -22.36 14.79 13.44
C ALA A 401 -21.05 14.17 12.93
N VAL A 402 -20.14 15.00 12.44
CA VAL A 402 -18.72 14.69 12.27
C VAL A 402 -17.93 15.89 12.77
N LYS A 403 -16.93 15.63 13.61
CA LYS A 403 -15.96 16.61 14.10
C LYS A 403 -14.55 16.07 13.90
N TYR A 404 -13.62 16.93 13.57
CA TYR A 404 -12.19 16.64 13.65
C TYR A 404 -11.52 17.64 14.58
N TYR A 405 -10.57 17.15 15.36
CA TYR A 405 -9.77 17.92 16.30
C TYR A 405 -8.31 17.58 16.09
N SER A 406 -7.45 18.59 16.19
CA SER A 406 -6.02 18.37 16.41
C SER A 406 -5.45 19.36 17.41
N THR A 407 -4.47 18.93 18.21
CA THR A 407 -3.86 19.77 19.26
C THR A 407 -2.35 19.58 19.34
N ILE A 408 -1.61 20.68 19.54
CA ILE A 408 -0.15 20.70 19.52
C ILE A 408 0.43 19.79 20.62
N GLN A 409 1.34 18.90 20.22
CA GLN A 409 2.17 18.13 21.13
C GLN A 409 3.51 18.84 21.33
N TYR A 410 3.85 19.14 22.59
CA TYR A 410 5.07 19.87 22.98
C TYR A 410 5.46 19.55 24.44
N PRO A 411 6.73 19.79 24.84
CA PRO A 411 7.88 20.05 23.97
C PRO A 411 8.33 18.79 23.22
N ILE A 412 8.97 18.97 22.08
CA ILE A 412 9.63 17.91 21.30
C ILE A 412 11.13 18.15 21.33
N ASP A 413 11.90 17.20 21.83
CA ASP A 413 13.36 17.21 21.72
C ASP A 413 13.78 16.79 20.30
N PRO A 414 14.60 17.58 19.58
CA PRO A 414 15.16 17.18 18.29
C PRO A 414 16.21 16.08 18.43
N ALA A 415 16.49 15.38 17.34
CA ALA A 415 17.41 14.23 17.29
C ALA A 415 18.85 14.57 17.75
N PHE A 416 19.22 15.86 17.71
CA PHE A 416 20.48 16.37 18.25
C PHE A 416 20.21 17.43 19.35
N GLU A 417 20.92 17.35 20.49
CA GLU A 417 20.85 18.32 21.60
C GLU A 417 21.37 19.74 21.23
N PHE A 418 20.60 20.48 20.44
CA PHE A 418 20.82 21.91 20.21
C PHE A 418 20.56 22.70 21.49
N LYS A 419 21.36 23.77 21.74
CA LYS A 419 21.19 24.64 22.91
C LYS A 419 21.06 26.10 22.49
N GLU A 420 20.22 26.83 23.20
CA GLU A 420 19.92 28.26 23.02
C GLU A 420 20.94 29.21 23.65
N GLU A 421 20.82 30.54 23.39
CA GLU A 421 21.76 31.54 23.92
C GLU A 421 21.84 31.55 25.46
N ASP A 422 20.71 31.31 26.14
CA ASP A 422 20.65 31.24 27.61
C ASP A 422 21.14 29.91 28.18
N GLY A 423 21.38 28.91 27.31
CA GLY A 423 21.84 27.57 27.65
C GLY A 423 20.74 26.56 27.95
N SER A 424 19.47 26.90 27.69
CA SER A 424 18.37 25.92 27.60
C SER A 424 18.51 25.04 26.34
N ASP A 425 17.69 23.99 26.29
CA ASP A 425 17.53 23.11 25.14
C ASP A 425 16.60 23.75 24.11
N PHE A 426 17.00 23.70 22.83
CA PHE A 426 16.09 24.05 21.73
C PHE A 426 15.13 22.87 21.53
N VAL A 427 13.84 23.16 21.66
CA VAL A 427 12.73 22.23 21.52
C VAL A 427 11.72 22.78 20.53
N TYR A 428 11.06 21.90 19.79
CA TYR A 428 10.00 22.29 18.85
C TYR A 428 8.64 21.70 19.26
N SER A 429 7.68 21.75 18.36
CA SER A 429 6.30 21.31 18.54
C SER A 429 5.85 20.52 17.33
N LYS A 430 5.00 19.51 17.52
CA LYS A 430 4.41 18.70 16.44
C LYS A 430 2.90 18.74 16.49
N ILE A 431 2.26 18.78 15.33
CA ILE A 431 0.82 18.60 15.17
C ILE A 431 0.53 17.79 13.91
N GLY A 432 -0.42 16.87 13.99
CA GLY A 432 -0.94 16.16 12.84
C GLY A 432 -2.10 16.96 12.25
N PHE A 433 -2.12 17.19 10.95
CA PHE A 433 -3.23 17.85 10.27
C PHE A 433 -3.65 17.03 9.06
N MET A 434 -4.88 16.52 9.09
CA MET A 434 -5.46 15.64 8.08
C MET A 434 -4.60 14.40 7.74
N ALA A 435 -4.12 13.68 8.77
CA ALA A 435 -3.27 12.48 8.62
C ALA A 435 -1.86 12.73 8.02
N GLU A 436 -1.31 13.92 8.23
CA GLU A 436 0.09 14.25 7.94
C GLU A 436 0.73 15.03 9.10
N GLU A 437 2.05 14.92 9.27
CA GLU A 437 2.82 15.68 10.27
C GLU A 437 3.14 17.13 9.82
N TYR A 438 3.10 18.06 10.78
CA TYR A 438 3.46 19.47 10.66
C TYR A 438 4.12 20.00 11.95
N VAL A 439 4.91 21.06 11.81
CA VAL A 439 5.48 21.87 12.90
C VAL A 439 4.75 23.22 12.95
N PRO A 440 4.12 23.59 14.07
CA PRO A 440 3.60 24.94 14.28
C PRO A 440 4.76 25.96 14.34
N ILE A 441 4.73 27.00 13.50
CA ILE A 441 5.81 28.00 13.46
C ILE A 441 5.67 29.09 14.54
N VAL A 442 4.49 29.20 15.17
CA VAL A 442 4.21 30.09 16.29
C VAL A 442 4.01 29.27 17.56
N ASN A 443 4.75 29.57 18.63
CA ASN A 443 4.63 28.86 19.90
C ASN A 443 3.22 28.99 20.51
N GLU A 444 2.65 27.86 20.96
CA GLU A 444 1.29 27.75 21.50
C GLU A 444 0.17 28.18 20.51
N SER A 445 0.42 28.20 19.19
CA SER A 445 -0.58 28.57 18.17
C SER A 445 -0.59 27.63 16.96
N ALA A 446 -1.74 27.03 16.67
CA ALA A 446 -1.94 26.01 15.64
C ALA A 446 -2.46 26.58 14.31
N ASP A 447 -2.46 27.91 14.14
CA ASP A 447 -2.96 28.63 12.96
C ASP A 447 -1.93 28.74 11.83
N LYS A 448 -0.64 28.49 12.09
CA LYS A 448 0.43 28.59 11.09
C LYS A 448 1.36 27.38 11.17
N LEU A 449 1.33 26.55 10.13
CA LEU A 449 1.98 25.24 10.08
C LEU A 449 3.00 25.15 8.94
N SER A 450 4.15 24.54 9.19
CA SER A 450 5.18 24.19 8.19
C SER A 450 5.48 22.69 8.24
N LYS A 451 6.15 22.14 7.21
CA LYS A 451 6.62 20.75 7.19
C LYS A 451 7.95 20.60 7.90
N LEU A 452 8.11 19.55 8.70
CA LEU A 452 9.43 19.07 9.11
C LEU A 452 10.09 18.41 7.89
N LEU A 453 11.28 18.89 7.52
CA LEU A 453 12.04 18.38 6.38
C LEU A 453 13.21 17.51 6.85
N MET A 454 13.91 17.95 7.91
CA MET A 454 15.05 17.22 8.46
C MET A 454 15.08 17.33 9.98
N ASP A 455 15.36 16.23 10.67
CA ASP A 455 15.74 16.19 12.08
C ASP A 455 16.76 15.06 12.25
N SER A 456 18.05 15.39 12.42
CA SER A 456 19.11 14.38 12.38
C SER A 456 20.38 14.75 13.16
N ASP A 457 20.93 13.78 13.89
CA ASP A 457 22.25 13.82 14.50
C ASP A 457 23.39 13.42 13.54
N THR A 458 23.07 13.08 12.29
CA THR A 458 24.03 12.46 11.34
C THR A 458 25.31 13.28 11.15
N ARG A 459 26.46 12.57 11.19
CA ARG A 459 27.80 13.16 11.11
C ARG A 459 28.30 13.33 9.67
N TYR A 460 28.22 14.55 9.14
CA TYR A 460 28.74 14.92 7.82
C TYR A 460 30.17 15.47 7.93
N THR A 461 31.06 15.08 7.01
CA THR A 461 32.43 15.65 6.90
C THR A 461 32.63 16.30 5.54
N LEU A 462 32.73 17.63 5.52
CA LEU A 462 32.83 18.44 4.31
C LEU A 462 34.24 19.02 4.15
N ARG A 463 34.72 19.09 2.91
CA ARG A 463 35.90 19.89 2.53
C ARG A 463 35.50 21.36 2.38
N THR A 464 36.45 22.29 2.55
CA THR A 464 36.21 23.68 2.13
C THR A 464 35.89 23.75 0.63
N GLY A 465 34.77 24.35 0.28
CA GLY A 465 34.23 24.38 -1.09
C GLY A 465 33.51 23.09 -1.53
N GLN A 466 33.18 22.18 -0.60
CA GLN A 466 32.24 21.07 -0.84
C GLN A 466 30.89 21.43 -0.24
N THR A 467 29.86 21.39 -1.07
CA THR A 467 28.47 21.65 -0.69
C THR A 467 27.84 20.40 -0.03
N LEU A 468 26.93 20.64 0.91
CA LEU A 468 25.93 19.69 1.40
C LEU A 468 24.56 20.25 1.04
N GLU A 469 23.78 19.47 0.30
CA GLU A 469 22.43 19.83 -0.17
C GLU A 469 21.38 19.27 0.80
N PHE A 470 20.26 19.97 0.90
CA PHE A 470 19.09 19.66 1.72
C PHE A 470 17.81 19.82 0.89
N ASP A 471 16.67 19.57 1.51
CA ASP A 471 15.35 19.75 0.90
C ASP A 471 15.04 21.21 0.53
N GLU A 472 14.10 21.37 -0.39
CA GLU A 472 13.67 22.66 -0.97
C GLU A 472 14.80 23.46 -1.64
N GLY A 473 15.85 22.77 -2.09
CA GLY A 473 16.98 23.39 -2.79
C GLY A 473 17.91 24.18 -1.89
N TYR A 474 17.76 24.09 -0.56
CA TYR A 474 18.71 24.63 0.39
C TYR A 474 20.03 23.85 0.36
N ALA A 475 21.14 24.56 0.55
CA ALA A 475 22.46 23.93 0.62
C ALA A 475 23.46 24.81 1.37
N ILE A 476 24.38 24.18 2.11
CA ILE A 476 25.50 24.86 2.79
C ILE A 476 26.85 24.51 2.19
N THR A 477 27.73 25.50 2.10
CA THR A 477 29.11 25.33 1.66
C THR A 477 30.08 25.96 2.67
N PRO A 478 31.03 25.19 3.24
CA PRO A 478 32.10 25.76 4.05
C PRO A 478 33.09 26.50 3.17
N GLN A 479 32.98 27.83 3.11
CA GLN A 479 33.80 28.66 2.22
C GLN A 479 35.26 28.69 2.66
N GLN A 480 35.53 28.94 3.95
CA GLN A 480 36.90 29.03 4.49
C GLN A 480 36.98 28.54 5.94
N ILE A 481 38.18 28.11 6.35
CA ILE A 481 38.56 27.87 7.76
C ILE A 481 39.66 28.88 8.13
N ASP A 482 39.62 29.44 9.34
CA ASP A 482 40.56 30.46 9.76
C ASP A 482 42.00 29.94 9.97
N VAL A 483 42.96 30.87 10.06
CA VAL A 483 44.39 30.54 10.10
C VAL A 483 44.84 29.79 11.35
N ASP A 484 44.06 29.85 12.43
CA ASP A 484 44.34 29.13 13.67
C ASP A 484 43.59 27.78 13.78
N GLY A 485 42.69 27.47 12.83
CA GLY A 485 41.94 26.20 12.80
C GLY A 485 40.86 26.11 13.87
N ASN A 486 40.17 27.21 14.16
CA ASN A 486 39.16 27.35 15.20
C ASN A 486 37.81 27.86 14.69
N LYS A 487 37.75 28.37 13.46
CA LYS A 487 36.54 28.98 12.90
C LYS A 487 36.27 28.53 11.48
N VAL A 488 35.01 28.30 11.15
CA VAL A 488 34.52 28.09 9.80
C VAL A 488 33.66 29.28 9.38
N TRP A 489 33.79 29.67 8.12
CA TRP A 489 32.81 30.49 7.41
C TRP A 489 31.90 29.55 6.61
N LEU A 490 30.65 29.42 7.04
CA LEU A 490 29.59 28.74 6.28
C LEU A 490 28.80 29.77 5.47
N GLU A 491 28.42 29.39 4.26
CA GLU A 491 27.51 30.11 3.38
C GLU A 491 26.29 29.22 3.13
N LEU A 492 25.09 29.79 3.22
CA LEU A 492 23.80 29.16 2.90
C LEU A 492 23.32 29.68 1.54
N THR A 493 22.83 28.77 0.72
CA THR A 493 22.25 29.03 -0.61
C THR A 493 20.90 28.35 -0.73
N LYS A 494 20.00 28.90 -1.55
CA LYS A 494 18.78 28.23 -2.02
C LYS A 494 18.75 28.31 -3.54
N ASP A 495 18.48 27.20 -4.22
CA ASP A 495 18.58 27.05 -5.70
C ASP A 495 19.96 27.47 -6.28
N GLY A 496 21.00 27.45 -5.45
CA GLY A 496 22.35 27.91 -5.80
C GLY A 496 22.56 29.43 -5.78
N GLU A 497 21.56 30.23 -5.44
CA GLU A 497 21.69 31.66 -5.16
C GLU A 497 21.98 31.90 -3.66
N TYR A 498 22.71 32.96 -3.33
CA TYR A 498 23.12 33.31 -1.96
C TYR A 498 21.91 33.68 -1.08
N VAL A 499 21.86 33.16 0.14
CA VAL A 499 20.85 33.48 1.17
C VAL A 499 21.48 34.25 2.34
N ASP A 500 22.39 33.61 3.10
CA ASP A 500 23.05 34.20 4.27
C ASP A 500 24.43 33.54 4.55
N ASP A 501 25.24 34.14 5.43
CA ASP A 501 26.56 33.62 5.82
C ASP A 501 26.89 33.79 7.31
N LYS A 502 27.49 32.77 7.92
CA LYS A 502 27.84 32.78 9.36
C LYS A 502 29.24 32.28 9.64
N ILE A 503 29.96 33.00 10.51
CA ILE A 503 31.27 32.61 11.02
C ILE A 503 31.11 31.96 12.40
N ILE A 504 31.27 30.64 12.45
CA ILE A 504 31.11 29.80 13.65
C ILE A 504 32.48 29.59 14.29
N ASP A 505 32.55 29.66 15.64
CA ASP A 505 33.80 29.65 16.41
C ASP A 505 33.82 28.47 17.38
N VAL A 506 34.22 27.30 16.87
CA VAL A 506 34.16 26.02 17.60
C VAL A 506 35.15 25.90 18.75
N SER A 507 36.01 26.91 18.94
CA SER A 507 36.89 27.03 20.12
C SER A 507 36.18 27.54 21.38
N LYS A 508 34.99 28.13 21.22
CA LYS A 508 34.16 28.60 22.35
C LYS A 508 33.46 27.42 23.05
N PRO A 509 33.27 27.48 24.38
CA PRO A 509 32.49 26.48 25.11
C PRO A 509 30.97 26.67 24.94
N GLY A 510 30.22 25.58 25.09
CA GLY A 510 28.75 25.52 24.97
C GLY A 510 28.28 25.28 23.53
N ALA A 511 27.24 24.47 23.36
CA ALA A 511 26.77 24.04 22.04
C ALA A 511 26.24 25.21 21.19
N TYR A 512 25.49 26.14 21.77
CA TYR A 512 25.02 27.37 21.12
C TYR A 512 26.10 28.10 20.28
N ASN A 513 27.33 28.22 20.81
CA ASN A 513 28.42 28.91 20.12
C ASN A 513 28.93 28.20 18.85
N LYS A 514 28.51 26.96 18.63
CA LYS A 514 28.78 26.10 17.48
C LYS A 514 27.58 25.93 16.55
N THR A 515 26.39 26.36 16.99
CA THR A 515 25.14 26.20 16.24
C THR A 515 24.84 27.46 15.41
N TRP A 516 24.41 27.25 14.18
CA TRP A 516 23.74 28.25 13.35
C TRP A 516 22.25 27.96 13.38
N PHE A 517 21.51 28.65 14.25
CA PHE A 517 20.08 28.92 14.02
C PHE A 517 19.97 30.03 12.98
N TYR A 518 19.35 29.69 11.84
CA TYR A 518 18.99 30.59 10.75
C TYR A 518 17.51 30.90 10.85
N ASP A 519 17.21 32.19 10.93
CA ASP A 519 15.86 32.75 11.04
C ASP A 519 15.48 33.49 9.74
N GLN A 520 14.20 33.46 9.40
CA GLN A 520 13.63 34.22 8.28
C GLN A 520 12.14 34.50 8.51
N THR A 521 11.53 35.35 7.67
CA THR A 521 10.09 35.55 7.67
C THR A 521 9.43 34.36 6.95
N VAL A 522 8.53 33.63 7.62
CA VAL A 522 7.70 32.56 7.03
C VAL A 522 6.24 32.97 7.11
N LEU A 523 5.49 32.84 6.00
CA LEU A 523 4.16 33.45 5.83
C LEU A 523 4.23 34.97 6.06
N ASP A 524 3.81 35.45 7.24
CA ASP A 524 3.91 36.83 7.71
C ASP A 524 4.56 36.97 9.11
N GLU A 525 5.04 35.86 9.69
CA GLU A 525 5.74 35.84 10.98
C GLU A 525 7.24 36.05 10.78
N ASP A 526 7.81 37.05 11.46
CA ASP A 526 9.25 37.37 11.46
C ASP A 526 10.03 36.52 12.48
N ASP A 527 11.35 36.43 12.32
CA ASP A 527 12.30 35.74 13.22
C ASP A 527 12.02 34.22 13.41
N VAL A 528 11.38 33.54 12.44
CA VAL A 528 11.08 32.09 12.49
C VAL A 528 12.35 31.27 12.20
N ILE A 529 12.78 30.46 13.17
CA ILE A 529 13.89 29.50 13.00
C ILE A 529 13.45 28.42 12.00
N THR A 530 14.08 28.39 10.83
CA THR A 530 13.78 27.40 9.77
C THR A 530 14.87 26.36 9.59
N LEU A 531 16.09 26.64 10.07
CA LEU A 531 17.25 25.76 9.92
C LEU A 531 18.20 25.90 11.12
N ALA A 532 18.56 24.79 11.75
CA ALA A 532 19.54 24.71 12.82
C ALA A 532 20.68 23.74 12.44
N ILE A 533 21.92 24.23 12.35
CA ILE A 533 23.10 23.45 11.96
C ILE A 533 24.18 23.52 13.04
N HIS A 534 24.64 22.39 13.57
CA HIS A 534 25.69 22.35 14.58
C HIS A 534 27.05 21.88 14.01
N VAL A 535 28.09 22.70 14.19
CA VAL A 535 29.46 22.37 13.78
C VAL A 535 30.24 21.80 14.96
N GLU A 536 30.31 20.47 15.07
CA GLU A 536 31.06 19.76 16.10
C GLU A 536 32.52 20.25 16.17
N GLN A 537 33.21 20.30 15.03
CA GLN A 537 34.62 20.66 14.95
C GLN A 537 35.07 21.10 13.54
N VAL A 538 36.23 21.75 13.49
CA VAL A 538 36.94 22.10 12.25
C VAL A 538 38.36 21.53 12.30
N PHE A 539 38.90 21.13 11.14
CA PHE A 539 40.25 20.59 11.02
C PHE A 539 41.01 21.29 9.89
N GLN A 540 42.05 22.06 10.27
CA GLN A 540 42.95 22.71 9.33
C GLN A 540 44.13 21.79 8.99
N GLY A 541 44.03 21.04 7.88
CA GLY A 541 45.12 20.22 7.37
C GLY A 541 46.09 20.99 6.48
N THR A 542 47.23 20.36 6.15
CA THR A 542 48.28 20.94 5.28
C THR A 542 47.99 20.84 3.78
N VAL A 543 46.87 20.23 3.40
CA VAL A 543 46.41 20.03 2.03
C VAL A 543 44.90 20.26 1.95
N ASP A 544 44.15 19.52 2.77
CA ASP A 544 42.70 19.63 2.90
C ASP A 544 42.32 20.32 4.21
N SER A 545 41.34 21.22 4.16
CA SER A 545 40.68 21.78 5.33
C SER A 545 39.26 21.21 5.39
N LEU A 546 38.87 20.69 6.56
CA LEU A 546 37.65 19.92 6.77
C LEU A 546 36.78 20.53 7.87
N VAL A 547 35.47 20.36 7.75
CA VAL A 547 34.46 20.75 8.72
C VAL A 547 33.60 19.53 9.03
N VAL A 548 33.31 19.28 10.30
CA VAL A 548 32.41 18.22 10.74
C VAL A 548 31.13 18.86 11.28
N ILE A 549 30.00 18.44 10.71
CA ILE A 549 28.65 18.83 11.08
C ILE A 549 27.98 17.60 11.68
N GLU A 550 27.26 17.78 12.77
CA GLU A 550 26.63 16.74 13.57
C GLU A 550 25.48 17.42 14.30
N GLY A 551 24.24 17.13 13.90
CA GLY A 551 23.07 17.95 14.23
C GLY A 551 22.66 18.89 13.09
N ILE A 552 21.57 18.53 12.39
CA ILE A 552 20.86 19.36 11.42
C ILE A 552 19.35 19.19 11.64
N TRP A 553 18.63 20.30 11.79
CA TRP A 553 17.16 20.36 11.88
C TRP A 553 16.65 21.41 10.89
N GLN A 554 15.59 21.11 10.13
CA GLN A 554 15.03 21.98 9.10
C GLN A 554 13.51 21.83 9.02
N ILE A 555 12.81 22.95 8.89
CA ILE A 555 11.41 23.03 8.42
C ILE A 555 11.34 23.76 7.08
N SER A 556 10.21 23.60 6.38
CA SER A 556 9.91 24.30 5.13
C SER A 556 9.81 25.82 5.33
N ASP A 557 10.24 26.60 4.33
CA ASP A 557 9.99 28.05 4.28
C ASP A 557 8.66 28.42 3.57
N ASP A 558 7.94 27.42 3.06
CA ASP A 558 6.51 27.50 2.74
C ASP A 558 5.67 27.00 3.92
N GLY A 559 4.36 27.24 3.88
CA GLY A 559 3.49 26.87 4.99
C GLY A 559 1.99 27.05 4.72
N ILE A 560 1.19 26.65 5.70
CA ILE A 560 -0.27 26.74 5.67
C ILE A 560 -0.72 27.66 6.82
N GLU A 561 -1.40 28.75 6.47
CA GLU A 561 -2.18 29.58 7.40
C GLU A 561 -3.63 29.06 7.44
N LEU A 562 -4.24 29.03 8.63
CA LEU A 562 -5.57 28.44 8.88
C LEU A 562 -6.52 29.47 9.51
N GLU A 563 -7.54 29.93 8.78
CA GLU A 563 -8.61 30.77 9.30
C GLU A 563 -9.90 29.97 9.60
N ALA A 564 -10.69 30.46 10.57
CA ALA A 564 -12.04 29.92 10.81
C ALA A 564 -12.97 30.25 9.64
N GLY A 565 -13.51 29.21 8.99
CA GLY A 565 -14.22 29.27 7.71
C GLY A 565 -13.46 28.68 6.52
N ASP A 566 -12.20 28.23 6.68
CA ASP A 566 -11.49 27.49 5.63
C ASP A 566 -12.03 26.07 5.46
N THR A 567 -12.09 25.60 4.20
CA THR A 567 -12.79 24.36 3.84
C THR A 567 -11.86 23.33 3.19
N TYR A 568 -11.85 22.13 3.75
CA TYR A 568 -11.06 20.98 3.30
C TYR A 568 -12.01 19.81 2.99
N GLY A 569 -12.35 19.65 1.71
CA GLY A 569 -13.21 18.57 1.20
C GLY A 569 -14.70 18.70 1.60
N LYS A 570 -15.04 18.18 2.78
CA LYS A 570 -16.38 18.23 3.42
C LYS A 570 -16.35 18.91 4.80
N MET A 571 -15.17 19.21 5.32
CA MET A 571 -14.97 19.80 6.64
C MET A 571 -14.64 21.29 6.52
N GLU A 572 -15.22 22.12 7.39
CA GLU A 572 -14.89 23.54 7.59
C GLU A 572 -14.20 23.71 8.95
N ILE A 573 -13.23 24.61 9.05
CA ILE A 573 -12.62 25.00 10.32
C ILE A 573 -13.64 25.84 11.11
N ASP A 574 -14.21 25.25 12.17
CA ASP A 574 -15.08 25.95 13.13
C ASP A 574 -14.28 27.01 13.90
N ASN A 575 -13.05 26.66 14.28
CA ASN A 575 -12.22 27.42 15.23
C ASN A 575 -10.75 26.98 15.18
N VAL A 576 -9.83 27.93 15.15
CA VAL A 576 -8.43 27.73 15.58
C VAL A 576 -8.18 28.67 16.74
N SER A 577 -7.66 28.14 17.85
CA SER A 577 -7.60 28.89 19.11
C SER A 577 -6.43 28.43 19.99
N GLY A 578 -5.27 29.04 19.79
CA GLY A 578 -4.04 28.63 20.48
C GLY A 578 -3.62 27.23 20.00
N ASP A 579 -3.38 26.32 20.93
CA ASP A 579 -2.87 24.97 20.65
C ASP A 579 -3.79 24.04 19.85
N THR A 580 -5.02 24.43 19.52
CA THR A 580 -6.06 23.51 19.02
C THR A 580 -6.78 24.01 17.77
N ILE A 581 -6.95 23.08 16.81
CA ILE A 581 -7.77 23.19 15.59
C ILE A 581 -9.06 22.38 15.81
N GLU A 582 -10.22 22.98 15.54
CA GLU A 582 -11.53 22.31 15.54
C GLU A 582 -12.20 22.44 14.15
N MET A 583 -12.69 21.34 13.61
CA MET A 583 -13.38 21.29 12.30
C MET A 583 -14.70 20.54 12.39
N ALA A 584 -15.68 20.96 11.59
CA ALA A 584 -17.02 20.36 11.51
C ALA A 584 -17.47 20.13 10.06
N LEU A 585 -18.52 19.31 9.90
CA LEU A 585 -19.06 18.97 8.59
C LEU A 585 -19.94 20.11 8.00
N ASP A 586 -19.41 20.86 7.01
CA ASP A 586 -20.17 21.87 6.25
C ASP A 586 -21.28 21.23 5.39
N SER A 587 -21.05 20.04 4.83
CA SER A 587 -22.00 19.41 3.92
C SER A 587 -22.22 17.93 4.18
N SER A 588 -23.49 17.55 4.36
CA SER A 588 -23.91 16.22 4.81
C SER A 588 -23.37 15.07 3.93
N ILE A 589 -22.75 14.07 4.56
CA ILE A 589 -22.27 12.85 3.90
C ILE A 589 -23.34 11.77 3.97
N THR A 590 -23.70 11.21 2.82
CA THR A 590 -24.51 9.99 2.76
C THR A 590 -23.57 8.78 2.67
N LEU A 591 -23.58 7.92 3.70
CA LEU A 591 -22.90 6.62 3.76
C LEU A 591 -23.62 5.61 2.86
N ARG A 592 -23.51 5.85 1.54
CA ARG A 592 -24.05 4.97 0.51
C ARG A 592 -23.35 3.62 0.61
N ARG A 593 -24.13 2.57 0.37
CA ARG A 593 -23.57 1.24 0.15
C ARG A 593 -22.65 1.21 -1.06
N ASP A 594 -21.70 0.27 -1.03
CA ASP A 594 -20.63 0.12 -2.03
C ASP A 594 -20.06 1.50 -2.42
N SER A 595 -19.41 2.17 -1.46
CA SER A 595 -18.83 3.47 -1.77
C SER A 595 -17.69 3.93 -0.86
N THR A 596 -16.78 4.67 -1.49
CA THR A 596 -15.88 5.60 -0.83
C THR A 596 -16.58 6.97 -0.70
N GLN A 597 -16.48 7.61 0.47
CA GLN A 597 -16.91 9.00 0.70
C GLN A 597 -15.71 9.81 1.19
N HIS A 598 -15.21 10.75 0.38
CA HIS A 598 -14.14 11.69 0.79
C HIS A 598 -14.58 12.59 1.95
N LEU A 599 -13.67 12.86 2.88
CA LEU A 599 -13.91 13.72 4.04
C LEU A 599 -13.07 15.01 4.00
N MET A 600 -11.74 14.90 4.07
CA MET A 600 -10.79 16.02 4.14
C MET A 600 -9.37 15.52 3.89
N GLY A 601 -8.47 16.31 3.29
CA GLY A 601 -7.12 15.85 2.91
C GLY A 601 -7.19 14.54 2.13
N GLU A 602 -6.38 13.55 2.52
CA GLU A 602 -6.47 12.17 2.02
C GLU A 602 -7.24 11.21 2.96
N ILE A 603 -8.15 11.75 3.77
CA ILE A 603 -9.04 10.95 4.64
C ILE A 603 -10.38 10.71 3.94
N TYR A 604 -10.75 9.43 3.88
CA TYR A 604 -11.97 8.92 3.25
C TYR A 604 -12.70 7.97 4.22
N PHE A 605 -14.00 7.72 3.98
CA PHE A 605 -14.73 6.61 4.58
C PHE A 605 -15.01 5.52 3.53
N ARG A 606 -14.70 4.26 3.83
CA ARG A 606 -15.11 3.09 3.04
C ARG A 606 -16.40 2.51 3.66
N VAL A 607 -17.42 2.22 2.84
CA VAL A 607 -18.76 1.82 3.32
C VAL A 607 -19.24 0.53 2.65
N ALA A 608 -19.68 -0.43 3.48
CA ALA A 608 -20.21 -1.74 3.12
C ALA A 608 -21.45 -1.72 2.20
N ASP A 609 -21.66 -2.76 1.36
CA ASP A 609 -22.97 -3.06 0.73
C ASP A 609 -23.94 -3.85 1.66
N SER A 610 -23.61 -3.93 2.95
CA SER A 610 -24.51 -4.49 3.96
C SER A 610 -25.86 -3.74 4.03
N THR A 611 -26.90 -4.39 4.58
CA THR A 611 -28.08 -3.65 5.08
C THR A 611 -27.69 -2.64 6.14
N ASP A 612 -26.76 -3.02 7.01
CA ASP A 612 -26.41 -2.33 8.24
C ASP A 612 -25.26 -1.34 8.05
N VAL A 613 -25.19 -0.32 8.91
CA VAL A 613 -24.31 0.85 8.69
C VAL A 613 -22.89 0.50 9.13
N ARG A 614 -22.17 -0.22 8.26
CA ARG A 614 -20.78 -0.61 8.49
C ARG A 614 -19.80 0.21 7.66
N PHE A 615 -18.80 0.80 8.32
CA PHE A 615 -17.80 1.68 7.69
C PHE A 615 -16.53 1.85 8.55
N TYR A 616 -15.46 2.37 7.93
CA TYR A 616 -14.25 2.82 8.61
C TYR A 616 -13.63 4.05 7.92
N PRO A 617 -12.89 4.91 8.63
CA PRO A 617 -11.99 5.88 8.02
C PRO A 617 -10.75 5.17 7.46
N PHE A 618 -10.22 5.67 6.34
CA PHE A 618 -8.94 5.25 5.78
C PHE A 618 -8.18 6.42 5.15
N VAL A 619 -6.87 6.24 4.96
CA VAL A 619 -6.07 7.01 4.00
C VAL A 619 -5.46 6.07 2.97
N GLU A 620 -5.19 6.57 1.77
CA GLU A 620 -4.42 5.84 0.76
C GLU A 620 -2.91 6.15 0.91
N ARG A 621 -2.06 5.13 0.84
CA ARG A 621 -0.59 5.26 0.81
C ARG A 621 -0.06 4.44 -0.37
N THR A 622 1.02 4.88 -1.00
CA THR A 622 1.60 4.22 -2.18
C THR A 622 3.02 3.73 -1.87
N VAL A 623 3.32 2.49 -2.27
CA VAL A 623 4.65 1.86 -2.18
C VAL A 623 5.30 1.88 -3.57
N GLY A 624 6.55 2.33 -3.64
CA GLY A 624 7.30 2.48 -4.90
C GLY A 624 6.67 3.51 -5.88
N GLU A 625 7.25 3.61 -7.08
CA GLU A 625 6.53 4.26 -8.18
C GLU A 625 5.46 3.30 -8.71
N PRO A 626 4.21 3.74 -8.94
CA PRO A 626 3.24 2.93 -9.65
C PRO A 626 3.78 2.68 -11.06
N VAL A 627 4.07 1.41 -11.38
CA VAL A 627 4.53 1.01 -12.72
C VAL A 627 3.41 1.26 -13.70
N ALA A 628 3.37 2.48 -14.26
CA ALA A 628 2.51 2.82 -15.36
C ALA A 628 2.75 1.77 -16.46
N PRO A 629 1.71 1.06 -16.93
CA PRO A 629 1.90 0.00 -17.90
C PRO A 629 2.65 0.58 -19.10
N GLU A 630 3.77 -0.07 -19.48
CA GLU A 630 4.51 0.35 -20.67
C GLU A 630 3.48 0.46 -21.81
N PRO A 631 3.40 1.61 -22.51
CA PRO A 631 2.40 1.80 -23.55
C PRO A 631 2.57 0.66 -24.55
N GLU A 632 1.50 -0.10 -24.79
CA GLU A 632 1.50 -1.22 -25.74
C GLU A 632 2.26 -0.77 -27.00
N PRO A 633 3.30 -1.50 -27.43
CA PRO A 633 4.23 -1.01 -28.44
C PRO A 633 3.41 -0.63 -29.68
N GLU A 634 3.43 0.67 -30.03
CA GLU A 634 2.55 1.23 -31.06
C GLU A 634 2.55 0.30 -32.26
N PRO A 635 1.38 -0.23 -32.69
CA PRO A 635 1.33 -1.31 -33.67
C PRO A 635 2.11 -0.88 -34.91
N GLU A 636 3.14 -1.66 -35.28
CA GLU A 636 4.10 -1.28 -36.32
C GLU A 636 3.34 -0.69 -37.51
N PRO A 637 3.63 0.56 -37.91
CA PRO A 637 2.75 1.30 -38.81
C PRO A 637 2.55 0.50 -40.08
N GLU A 638 1.27 0.20 -40.41
CA GLU A 638 0.92 -0.65 -41.56
C GLU A 638 1.76 -0.20 -42.77
N PRO A 639 2.52 -1.12 -43.40
CA PRO A 639 3.51 -0.73 -44.39
C PRO A 639 2.83 0.09 -45.49
N GLU A 640 3.31 1.33 -45.69
CA GLU A 640 2.68 2.27 -46.62
C GLU A 640 2.37 1.57 -47.95
N PRO A 641 1.13 1.64 -48.45
CA PRO A 641 0.74 0.87 -49.62
C PRO A 641 1.67 1.23 -50.78
N GLU A 642 2.35 0.21 -51.33
CA GLU A 642 3.34 0.41 -52.39
C GLU A 642 2.77 1.33 -53.48
N PRO A 643 3.49 2.40 -53.87
CA PRO A 643 2.93 3.41 -54.76
C PRO A 643 2.49 2.76 -56.07
N GLU A 644 1.24 3.01 -56.48
CA GLU A 644 0.70 2.47 -57.73
C GLU A 644 1.68 2.74 -58.87
N PRO A 645 2.06 1.73 -59.67
CA PRO A 645 3.12 1.87 -60.65
C PRO A 645 2.76 2.97 -61.65
N GLU A 646 3.68 3.93 -61.83
CA GLU A 646 3.48 5.04 -62.77
C GLU A 646 3.11 4.50 -64.16
N PRO A 647 2.11 5.09 -64.85
CA PRO A 647 1.64 4.58 -66.12
C PRO A 647 2.78 4.60 -67.15
N GLU A 648 3.03 3.44 -67.78
CA GLU A 648 4.09 3.29 -68.78
C GLU A 648 3.97 4.36 -69.88
N PRO A 649 5.07 5.05 -70.25
CA PRO A 649 5.03 6.10 -71.25
C PRO A 649 4.60 5.54 -72.62
N GLU A 650 3.71 6.26 -73.30
CA GLU A 650 3.26 5.88 -74.65
C GLU A 650 4.46 5.72 -75.61
N PRO A 651 4.53 4.64 -76.40
CA PRO A 651 5.70 4.35 -77.23
C PRO A 651 5.90 5.40 -78.32
N GLU A 652 7.11 5.96 -78.40
CA GLU A 652 7.48 6.89 -79.47
C GLU A 652 7.34 6.22 -80.87
N PRO A 653 6.89 6.95 -81.89
CA PRO A 653 6.63 6.38 -83.22
C PRO A 653 7.92 5.91 -83.90
N GLU A 654 7.87 4.73 -84.50
CA GLU A 654 9.02 4.09 -85.18
C GLU A 654 9.61 4.99 -86.28
N PRO A 655 10.95 5.15 -86.36
CA PRO A 655 11.60 5.91 -87.43
C PRO A 655 11.54 5.17 -88.77
N GLU A 656 11.32 5.91 -89.87
CA GLU A 656 11.30 5.35 -91.23
C GLU A 656 12.68 4.79 -91.64
N PRO A 657 12.73 3.67 -92.40
CA PRO A 657 13.99 3.01 -92.74
C PRO A 657 14.77 3.69 -93.87
N GLU A 658 16.03 4.06 -93.61
CA GLU A 658 17.03 4.42 -94.63
C GLU A 658 17.82 3.18 -95.15
N PRO A 659 18.47 3.24 -96.34
CA PRO A 659 18.64 2.05 -97.19
C PRO A 659 20.03 1.35 -97.15
N GLU A 660 20.02 0.04 -97.47
CA GLU A 660 21.16 -0.76 -97.99
C GLU A 660 21.62 -0.28 -99.39
N PRO A 661 22.80 -0.66 -99.98
CA PRO A 661 23.80 -1.69 -99.60
C PRO A 661 25.24 -1.05 -99.47
N GLU A 662 26.45 -1.63 -99.60
CA GLU A 662 27.04 -2.86 -100.19
C GLU A 662 28.18 -3.47 -99.30
N PRO A 663 28.59 -4.75 -99.49
CA PRO A 663 29.40 -5.49 -98.50
C PRO A 663 30.92 -5.63 -98.77
N GLU A 664 31.64 -6.04 -97.69
CA GLU A 664 32.93 -6.78 -97.66
C GLU A 664 34.24 -6.05 -98.08
N PRO A 665 35.40 -6.32 -97.41
CA PRO A 665 36.00 -7.67 -97.30
C PRO A 665 36.63 -8.10 -95.94
N GLU A 666 36.89 -9.41 -95.84
CA GLU A 666 37.70 -10.13 -94.83
C GLU A 666 39.24 -9.95 -95.02
N PRO A 667 40.15 -10.66 -94.31
CA PRO A 667 40.31 -11.00 -92.86
C PRO A 667 41.73 -10.66 -92.31
N GLU A 668 42.06 -11.01 -91.04
CA GLU A 668 43.28 -11.76 -90.60
C GLU A 668 43.34 -11.98 -89.04
N PRO A 669 44.19 -12.88 -88.46
CA PRO A 669 43.92 -13.52 -87.15
C PRO A 669 44.98 -13.49 -86.00
N THR A 670 44.48 -13.45 -84.74
CA THR A 670 45.00 -14.07 -83.47
C THR A 670 46.47 -13.82 -83.00
N PRO A 671 47.03 -14.41 -81.90
CA PRO A 671 46.49 -15.05 -80.65
C PRO A 671 47.14 -14.59 -79.30
N GLY A 672 46.59 -15.04 -78.15
CA GLY A 672 47.29 -15.17 -76.83
C GLY A 672 46.60 -14.45 -75.64
N PHE A 673 46.60 -14.97 -74.38
CA PHE A 673 47.20 -16.18 -73.79
C PHE A 673 46.36 -16.69 -72.58
N GLU A 674 46.62 -17.90 -72.07
CA GLU A 674 45.78 -18.64 -71.08
C GLU A 674 46.34 -18.70 -69.62
N ALA A 675 45.60 -19.40 -68.73
CA ALA A 675 46.02 -20.07 -67.45
C ALA A 675 45.80 -19.36 -66.08
N ILE A 676 45.52 -20.02 -64.93
CA ILE A 676 44.74 -21.26 -64.59
C ILE A 676 44.47 -21.37 -63.04
N PHE A 677 43.31 -21.93 -62.70
CA PHE A 677 42.73 -22.50 -61.44
C PHE A 677 43.46 -22.73 -60.07
N ALA A 678 42.73 -22.36 -58.99
CA ALA A 678 42.19 -23.19 -57.86
C ALA A 678 43.04 -23.72 -56.66
N ILE A 679 42.35 -24.47 -55.76
CA ILE A 679 42.68 -25.06 -54.41
C ILE A 679 42.20 -24.13 -53.25
N ALA A 680 41.14 -24.36 -52.44
CA ALA A 680 40.39 -25.54 -51.93
C ALA A 680 41.22 -26.49 -51.05
N GLY A 681 40.88 -26.86 -49.81
CA GLY A 681 39.72 -26.72 -48.92
C GLY A 681 39.92 -27.68 -47.72
N LEU A 682 38.87 -28.04 -46.95
CA LEU A 682 38.90 -29.03 -45.82
C LEU A 682 39.75 -28.60 -44.60
N LEU A 683 39.39 -28.83 -43.33
CA LEU A 683 38.70 -29.96 -42.68
C LEU A 683 37.94 -29.51 -41.40
N ALA A 684 37.15 -30.40 -40.77
CA ALA A 684 36.39 -30.13 -39.54
C ALA A 684 36.25 -31.39 -38.63
N VAL A 685 35.59 -31.21 -37.48
CA VAL A 685 35.04 -32.23 -36.54
C VAL A 685 35.98 -32.88 -35.50
N ALA A 686 35.85 -32.38 -34.25
CA ALA A 686 35.78 -33.05 -32.93
C ALA A 686 36.66 -34.25 -32.53
N TYR A 687 37.20 -34.19 -31.29
CA TYR A 687 37.26 -35.35 -30.38
C TYR A 687 37.20 -34.95 -28.88
N PHE A 688 36.58 -35.84 -28.09
CA PHE A 688 36.15 -35.73 -26.68
C PHE A 688 37.09 -35.12 -25.61
N ALA A 689 36.49 -34.25 -24.79
CA ALA A 689 36.41 -34.22 -23.31
C ALA A 689 37.45 -34.94 -22.41
N ARG A 690 37.77 -34.33 -21.25
CA ARG A 690 37.38 -34.81 -19.89
C ARG A 690 38.14 -34.11 -18.74
N LYS A 691 37.43 -33.78 -17.64
CA LYS A 691 37.90 -33.20 -16.36
C LYS A 691 38.44 -31.76 -16.45
N LEU A 692 38.40 -30.98 -15.35
CA LEU A 692 37.88 -31.32 -14.00
C LEU A 692 36.48 -30.76 -13.79
#